data_AF-A0A0Q8I0U4-F1
#
_entry.id   AF-A0A0Q8I0U4-F1
#
_cell.length_a   1.000
_cell.length_b   1.000
_cell.length_c   1.000
_cell.angle_alpha   90.00
_cell.angle_beta   90.00
_cell.angle_gamma   90.00
#
_symmetry.space_group_name_H-M   'P 1'
#
loop_
_entity.id
_entity.type
_entity.pdbx_description
1 polymer ?
#
loop_
_entity_poly.entity_id
_entity_poly.type
_entity_poly.pdbx_seq_one_letter_code
_entity_poly.pdbx_strand_id
1 'polypeptide(L)'
;MSLDVQLLDPVEFLQPNRRLLIDTNIFMDPDARRAGGLKRLFERGQDAILENSNPIVVPTKVIGELTKQSRRDPSREAEERTKVAIKKAGIALSFLEDASKVGLVRKDLGDDSNPYADDLFLRIFERFAPAYEMCLLTRDITIKLRIRLLAHRLDKRLLTGVVTKDGDLEIESDQSLFDRGLRKYALRTSNVAEGNGNFKDRSEVASLEPLLEQFRQALDLKAPEAKAGDRPAKPSAPRGSSGRAPTAQPFSSTSKIKPRDAVLAFASLPTEGDRVSWESASKSGTFLLGSLLGEGGEGSVYQGDRNTVVKIFDKEHVTRHRKEKVELLVRSGIQAKGLCIPSAMVCNAAGEFVGYVMPKATGREARTIFNIRKLEKDFPTWNKSDLVDICISFLEQVQHLHSMNIILGDINPKNLMIDDRKNVFIIDADSWQLEGYPCPVGTPMYTSPAMLGKTYADDLRSMEDELFAVGTMLFQIVMTGQFPYMRTGTDGDMVQLIKEGNFAFQYENRNNKDQPDGDWKFIWSHIHKPVKDLFWHTFHKEGKRYRKRPTAVEWLGVFKAYKAYLGNEQFSFDPMSNSVRPIRPKAFKPDTPIRDCPTCGRKHAIAGIWNDESQDYFVPSACNKCRGSSVRGAIPARSARAGLDPPQPATATSTGKTRVSALAKQYGIASKDALEKLSALGEFAKTASSSVGPDAVRRFETAYGAELRSALRQRTKALDPSRRCARCRNPFITYGNVEWHQRAGKPVPTTHKPGPGGTYPPGCFPPSPSPRGSTTTTSTTSDNKPKKKATKQQQTTTTKKKKGFWSWLFD
;
A
#
# COMPACT_ATOMS: atom_id res chain seq x y z
N MET A 1 -10.73 -27.45 32.71
CA MET A 1 -10.19 -26.24 33.40
C MET A 1 -11.20 -25.13 33.19
N SER A 2 -11.52 -24.36 34.23
CA SER A 2 -12.26 -23.10 34.07
C SER A 2 -11.43 -22.12 33.24
N LEU A 3 -12.10 -21.31 32.43
CA LEU A 3 -11.46 -20.20 31.71
C LEU A 3 -11.57 -18.96 32.61
N ASP A 4 -10.45 -18.56 33.25
CA ASP A 4 -10.39 -17.28 33.96
C ASP A 4 -10.49 -16.14 32.94
N VAL A 5 -11.65 -15.49 32.94
CA VAL A 5 -12.10 -14.52 31.95
C VAL A 5 -12.82 -13.40 32.67
N GLN A 6 -12.43 -12.16 32.39
CA GLN A 6 -13.11 -10.96 32.85
C GLN A 6 -14.15 -10.54 31.80
N LEU A 7 -15.40 -10.37 32.24
CA LEU A 7 -16.43 -9.71 31.44
C LEU A 7 -16.43 -8.21 31.75
N LEU A 8 -16.41 -7.37 30.72
CA LEU A 8 -16.56 -5.91 30.83
C LEU A 8 -17.77 -5.46 30.00
N ASP A 9 -18.51 -4.46 30.47
CA ASP A 9 -19.60 -3.88 29.67
C ASP A 9 -19.01 -3.09 28.48
N PRO A 10 -19.50 -3.27 27.23
CA PRO A 10 -19.04 -2.50 26.08
C PRO A 10 -19.13 -0.99 26.27
N VAL A 11 -20.13 -0.48 27.01
CA VAL A 11 -20.31 0.95 27.34
C VAL A 11 -19.09 1.53 28.05
N GLU A 12 -18.27 0.70 28.72
CA GLU A 12 -17.02 1.17 29.31
C GLU A 12 -16.06 1.75 28.25
N PHE A 13 -15.92 1.12 27.09
CA PHE A 13 -14.98 1.55 26.04
C PHE A 13 -15.59 2.58 25.05
N LEU A 14 -16.82 3.01 25.31
CA LEU A 14 -17.55 4.01 24.51
C LEU A 14 -17.51 5.42 25.15
N GLN A 15 -16.85 5.57 26.31
CA GLN A 15 -16.62 6.86 26.97
C GLN A 15 -15.61 7.76 26.21
N PRO A 16 -15.62 9.10 26.36
CA PRO A 16 -14.89 10.02 25.48
C PRO A 16 -13.36 9.85 25.47
N ASN A 17 -12.78 9.34 26.55
CA ASN A 17 -11.36 9.03 26.74
C ASN A 17 -10.99 7.56 26.41
N ARG A 18 -11.91 6.79 25.81
CA ARG A 18 -11.73 5.35 25.53
C ARG A 18 -12.15 5.01 24.10
N ARG A 19 -11.54 3.98 23.49
CA ARG A 19 -11.91 3.54 22.13
C ARG A 19 -12.12 2.04 22.08
N LEU A 20 -13.24 1.63 21.49
CA LEU A 20 -13.52 0.25 21.08
C LEU A 20 -13.23 0.10 19.58
N LEU A 21 -12.45 -0.92 19.24
CA LEU A 21 -12.04 -1.25 17.86
C LEU A 21 -12.51 -2.66 17.51
N ILE A 22 -12.92 -2.90 16.26
CA ILE A 22 -13.38 -4.23 15.80
C ILE A 22 -12.59 -4.70 14.57
N ASP A 23 -12.10 -5.93 14.65
CA ASP A 23 -11.36 -6.65 13.62
C ASP A 23 -12.28 -7.43 12.65
N THR A 24 -11.81 -7.67 11.41
CA THR A 24 -12.50 -8.43 10.36
C THR A 24 -12.98 -9.78 10.88
N ASN A 25 -12.18 -10.47 11.70
CA ASN A 25 -12.51 -11.80 12.19
C ASN A 25 -13.66 -11.85 13.21
N ILE A 26 -14.17 -10.72 13.72
CA ILE A 26 -15.34 -10.67 14.61
C ILE A 26 -16.64 -10.67 13.79
N PHE A 27 -16.71 -9.87 12.72
CA PHE A 27 -17.83 -9.92 11.76
C PHE A 27 -17.97 -11.30 11.11
N MET A 28 -16.85 -12.02 11.00
CA MET A 28 -16.74 -13.32 10.34
C MET A 28 -16.72 -14.51 11.33
N ASP A 29 -17.29 -14.40 12.52
CA ASP A 29 -17.31 -15.53 13.48
C ASP A 29 -18.30 -16.65 13.06
N PRO A 30 -17.85 -17.92 12.87
CA PRO A 30 -18.73 -19.07 12.70
C PRO A 30 -19.29 -19.64 14.02
N ASP A 31 -18.79 -19.25 15.19
CA ASP A 31 -19.20 -19.83 16.47
C ASP A 31 -20.62 -19.40 16.87
N ALA A 32 -21.57 -20.33 16.77
CA ALA A 32 -22.97 -20.10 17.11
C ALA A 32 -23.18 -19.58 18.54
N ARG A 33 -22.25 -19.84 19.47
CA ARG A 33 -22.32 -19.39 20.87
C ARG A 33 -22.06 -17.89 21.05
N ARG A 34 -21.61 -17.18 20.00
CA ARG A 34 -21.48 -15.71 19.94
C ARG A 34 -22.39 -15.08 18.87
N ALA A 35 -23.28 -15.86 18.25
CA ALA A 35 -24.23 -15.33 17.27
C ALA A 35 -25.14 -14.26 17.92
N GLY A 36 -25.33 -13.14 17.21
CA GLY A 36 -26.06 -11.98 17.76
C GLY A 36 -25.25 -11.09 18.72
N GLY A 37 -24.04 -11.47 19.12
CA GLY A 37 -23.23 -10.71 20.09
C GLY A 37 -22.93 -9.27 19.65
N LEU A 38 -22.55 -9.07 18.38
CA LEU A 38 -22.41 -7.73 17.80
C LEU A 38 -23.73 -6.93 17.88
N LYS A 39 -24.88 -7.55 17.59
CA LYS A 39 -26.19 -6.88 17.70
C LYS A 39 -26.44 -6.41 19.13
N ARG A 40 -26.20 -7.26 20.13
CA ARG A 40 -26.34 -6.90 21.56
C ARG A 40 -25.37 -5.81 22.00
N LEU A 41 -24.13 -5.85 21.51
CA LEU A 41 -23.13 -4.81 21.78
C LEU A 41 -23.57 -3.44 21.27
N PHE A 42 -24.12 -3.36 20.04
CA PHE A 42 -24.69 -2.11 19.54
C PHE A 42 -26.02 -1.74 20.23
N GLU A 43 -26.88 -2.71 20.58
CA GLU A 43 -28.12 -2.48 21.34
C GLU A 43 -27.86 -1.88 22.74
N ARG A 44 -26.78 -2.29 23.41
CA ARG A 44 -26.33 -1.73 24.71
C ARG A 44 -25.54 -0.43 24.54
N GLY A 45 -24.70 -0.36 23.51
CA GLY A 45 -23.75 0.73 23.31
C GLY A 45 -24.28 1.97 22.58
N GLN A 46 -25.40 1.88 21.84
CA GLN A 46 -25.81 2.95 20.92
C GLN A 46 -26.03 4.31 21.60
N ASP A 47 -26.69 4.33 22.76
CA ASP A 47 -27.04 5.58 23.44
C ASP A 47 -25.75 6.25 23.94
N ALA A 48 -24.85 5.48 24.58
CA ALA A 48 -23.53 5.94 25.00
C ALA A 48 -22.63 6.41 23.84
N ILE A 49 -22.70 5.77 22.66
CA ILE A 49 -21.95 6.21 21.46
C ILE A 49 -22.42 7.59 21.01
N LEU A 50 -23.74 7.78 20.93
CA LEU A 50 -24.36 9.01 20.42
C LEU A 50 -24.18 10.17 21.41
N GLU A 51 -24.40 9.92 22.71
CA GLU A 51 -24.19 10.90 23.78
C GLU A 51 -22.73 11.37 23.86
N ASN A 52 -21.77 10.44 23.82
CA ASN A 52 -20.34 10.78 23.87
C ASN A 52 -19.75 11.17 22.52
N SER A 53 -20.52 11.10 21.42
CA SER A 53 -20.04 11.26 20.03
C SER A 53 -18.79 10.41 19.72
N ASN A 54 -18.75 9.19 20.27
CA ASN A 54 -17.59 8.29 20.24
C ASN A 54 -17.91 6.98 19.50
N PRO A 55 -18.00 7.01 18.16
CA PRO A 55 -18.30 5.84 17.35
C PRO A 55 -17.23 4.77 17.43
N ILE A 56 -17.68 3.51 17.37
CA ILE A 56 -16.81 2.33 17.30
C ILE A 56 -15.92 2.42 16.06
N VAL A 57 -14.65 2.09 16.22
CA VAL A 57 -13.64 2.24 15.16
C VAL A 57 -13.49 0.94 14.39
N VAL A 58 -13.77 1.00 13.09
CA VAL A 58 -13.56 -0.11 12.15
C VAL A 58 -12.57 0.37 11.09
N PRO A 59 -11.27 0.06 11.21
CA PRO A 59 -10.24 0.63 10.35
C PRO A 59 -10.49 0.40 8.86
N THR A 60 -10.00 1.31 7.99
CA THR A 60 -10.26 1.27 6.54
C THR A 60 -9.89 -0.09 5.90
N LYS A 61 -8.89 -0.78 6.45
CA LYS A 61 -8.49 -2.12 6.03
C LYS A 61 -9.50 -3.21 6.33
N VAL A 62 -10.21 -3.14 7.47
CA VAL A 62 -11.29 -4.09 7.80
C VAL A 62 -12.42 -3.95 6.77
N ILE A 63 -12.76 -2.72 6.39
CA ILE A 63 -13.68 -2.46 5.27
C ILE A 63 -13.14 -3.05 3.96
N GLY A 64 -11.85 -2.85 3.66
CA GLY A 64 -11.19 -3.39 2.47
C GLY A 64 -11.13 -4.92 2.42
N GLU A 65 -10.96 -5.59 3.56
CA GLU A 65 -10.97 -7.05 3.67
C GLU A 65 -12.37 -7.64 3.52
N LEU A 66 -13.36 -7.07 4.21
CA LEU A 66 -14.76 -7.43 4.01
C LEU A 66 -15.19 -7.18 2.55
N THR A 67 -14.74 -6.09 1.92
CA THR A 67 -14.98 -5.78 0.50
C THR A 67 -14.32 -6.77 -0.45
N LYS A 68 -13.13 -7.31 -0.11
CA LYS A 68 -12.49 -8.38 -0.90
C LYS A 68 -13.19 -9.71 -0.73
N GLN A 69 -13.78 -9.99 0.42
CA GLN A 69 -14.54 -11.22 0.67
C GLN A 69 -15.93 -11.17 0.04
N SER A 70 -16.65 -10.06 0.14
CA SER A 70 -18.02 -9.92 -0.41
C SER A 70 -18.09 -9.86 -1.94
N ARG A 71 -16.98 -9.54 -2.62
CA ARG A 71 -16.87 -9.49 -4.09
C ARG A 71 -16.54 -10.84 -4.75
N ARG A 72 -16.37 -11.91 -3.98
CA ARG A 72 -16.26 -13.27 -4.52
C ARG A 72 -17.63 -13.74 -5.00
N ASP A 73 -17.65 -14.56 -6.05
CA ASP A 73 -18.89 -15.08 -6.66
C ASP A 73 -19.36 -16.35 -5.93
N PRO A 74 -20.47 -16.32 -5.15
CA PRO A 74 -20.92 -17.48 -4.39
C PRO A 74 -21.35 -18.67 -5.26
N SER A 75 -21.57 -18.46 -6.57
CA SER A 75 -21.91 -19.55 -7.50
C SER A 75 -20.71 -20.37 -7.96
N ARG A 76 -19.49 -19.85 -7.77
CA ARG A 76 -18.22 -20.52 -8.13
C ARG A 76 -17.52 -21.19 -6.96
N GLU A 77 -17.97 -20.92 -5.74
CA GLU A 77 -17.33 -21.38 -4.51
C GLU A 77 -17.91 -22.74 -4.10
N ALA A 78 -17.12 -23.81 -4.22
CA ALA A 78 -17.58 -25.17 -3.94
C ALA A 78 -17.96 -25.38 -2.46
N GLU A 79 -17.23 -24.76 -1.53
CA GLU A 79 -17.49 -24.88 -0.10
C GLU A 79 -18.68 -24.01 0.35
N GLU A 80 -19.70 -24.63 0.93
CA GLU A 80 -20.83 -23.93 1.55
C GLU A 80 -20.38 -22.98 2.68
N ARG A 81 -19.29 -23.36 3.38
CA ARG A 81 -18.63 -22.50 4.38
C ARG A 81 -18.16 -21.17 3.78
N THR A 82 -17.65 -21.19 2.56
CA THR A 82 -17.17 -19.98 1.88
C THR A 82 -18.33 -19.15 1.34
N LYS A 83 -19.40 -19.77 0.82
CA LYS A 83 -20.65 -19.05 0.47
C LYS A 83 -21.24 -18.33 1.70
N VAL A 84 -21.30 -19.00 2.85
CA VAL A 84 -21.71 -18.40 4.13
C VAL A 84 -20.78 -17.27 4.55
N ALA A 85 -19.47 -17.39 4.34
CA ALA A 85 -18.52 -16.32 4.60
C ALA A 85 -18.76 -15.08 3.70
N ILE A 86 -18.92 -15.28 2.38
CA ILE A 86 -19.20 -14.18 1.43
C ILE A 86 -20.51 -13.47 1.78
N LYS A 87 -21.56 -14.23 2.11
CA LYS A 87 -22.83 -13.67 2.58
C LYS A 87 -22.67 -12.86 3.87
N LYS A 88 -21.92 -13.37 4.86
CA LYS A 88 -21.60 -12.63 6.09
C LYS A 88 -20.81 -11.34 5.81
N ALA A 89 -19.82 -11.37 4.91
CA ALA A 89 -19.06 -10.18 4.54
C ALA A 89 -19.94 -9.12 3.85
N GLY A 90 -20.86 -9.52 2.97
CA GLY A 90 -21.84 -8.62 2.35
C GLY A 90 -22.78 -7.97 3.38
N ILE A 91 -23.35 -8.77 4.28
CA ILE A 91 -24.22 -8.28 5.38
C ILE A 91 -23.44 -7.31 6.29
N ALA A 92 -22.20 -7.67 6.68
CA ALA A 92 -21.35 -6.83 7.51
C ALA A 92 -21.06 -5.47 6.86
N LEU A 93 -20.84 -5.41 5.54
CA LEU A 93 -20.64 -4.14 4.83
C LEU A 93 -21.90 -3.26 4.81
N SER A 94 -23.09 -3.83 4.60
CA SER A 94 -24.33 -3.04 4.66
C SER A 94 -24.58 -2.52 6.07
N PHE A 95 -24.42 -3.37 7.08
CA PHE A 95 -24.48 -2.98 8.49
C PHE A 95 -23.48 -1.84 8.80
N LEU A 96 -22.22 -1.96 8.37
CA LEU A 96 -21.19 -0.93 8.61
C LEU A 96 -21.47 0.38 7.86
N GLU A 97 -22.09 0.31 6.69
CA GLU A 97 -22.52 1.48 5.93
C GLU A 97 -23.65 2.22 6.65
N ASP A 98 -24.70 1.50 7.05
CA ASP A 98 -25.87 2.08 7.72
C ASP A 98 -25.58 2.52 9.16
N ALA A 99 -24.81 1.74 9.92
CA ALA A 99 -24.30 2.13 11.25
C ALA A 99 -23.39 3.37 11.18
N SER A 100 -22.68 3.59 10.07
CA SER A 100 -21.86 4.80 9.90
C SER A 100 -22.72 6.03 9.55
N LYS A 101 -23.79 5.88 8.75
CA LYS A 101 -24.76 6.97 8.49
C LYS A 101 -25.42 7.51 9.75
N VAL A 102 -25.72 6.63 10.72
CA VAL A 102 -26.30 7.02 12.02
C VAL A 102 -25.26 7.36 13.10
N GLY A 103 -23.96 7.39 12.76
CA GLY A 103 -22.91 7.80 13.68
C GLY A 103 -22.52 6.77 14.75
N LEU A 104 -22.88 5.49 14.59
CA LEU A 104 -22.49 4.41 15.50
C LEU A 104 -21.09 3.86 15.19
N VAL A 105 -20.65 3.95 13.93
CA VAL A 105 -19.35 3.44 13.45
C VAL A 105 -18.60 4.48 12.63
N ARG A 106 -17.28 4.57 12.84
CA ARG A 106 -16.36 5.32 11.99
C ARG A 106 -15.39 4.40 11.25
N LYS A 107 -15.19 4.71 9.97
CA LYS A 107 -14.46 3.89 8.97
C LYS A 107 -13.34 4.64 8.24
N ASP A 108 -12.90 5.75 8.82
CA ASP A 108 -11.96 6.74 8.28
C ASP A 108 -10.53 6.61 8.82
N LEU A 109 -10.25 5.56 9.62
CA LEU A 109 -8.95 5.37 10.26
C LEU A 109 -8.11 4.31 9.52
N GLY A 110 -7.24 4.77 8.64
CA GLY A 110 -6.32 3.92 7.88
C GLY A 110 -5.40 4.74 6.98
N ASP A 111 -4.45 4.04 6.36
CA ASP A 111 -3.56 4.55 5.32
C ASP A 111 -3.28 3.39 4.35
N ASP A 112 -3.55 3.62 3.07
CA ASP A 112 -3.45 2.62 2.00
C ASP A 112 -1.98 2.32 1.62
N SER A 113 -1.01 3.10 2.12
CA SER A 113 0.44 2.89 1.91
C SER A 113 1.02 1.61 2.52
N ASN A 114 0.24 0.82 3.27
CA ASN A 114 0.72 -0.32 4.03
C ASN A 114 -0.13 -1.60 3.77
N PRO A 115 0.47 -2.80 3.62
CA PRO A 115 -0.26 -4.00 3.20
C PRO A 115 -1.00 -4.83 4.27
N TYR A 116 -0.71 -4.72 5.58
CA TYR A 116 -1.25 -5.67 6.61
C TYR A 116 -2.09 -5.00 7.71
N ALA A 117 -3.18 -5.65 8.15
CA ALA A 117 -4.08 -5.12 9.19
C ALA A 117 -3.48 -5.19 10.61
N ASP A 118 -2.75 -6.24 10.93
CA ASP A 118 -2.13 -6.47 12.25
C ASP A 118 -1.14 -5.34 12.59
N ASP A 119 -0.30 -4.97 11.61
CA ASP A 119 0.60 -3.81 11.65
C ASP A 119 -0.16 -2.49 11.79
N LEU A 120 -1.41 -2.38 11.33
CA LEU A 120 -2.24 -1.19 11.51
C LEU A 120 -2.78 -1.11 12.94
N PHE A 121 -3.30 -2.21 13.50
CA PHE A 121 -3.77 -2.23 14.90
C PHE A 121 -2.65 -1.89 15.87
N LEU A 122 -1.46 -2.50 15.74
CA LEU A 122 -0.34 -2.20 16.63
C LEU A 122 0.14 -0.74 16.53
N ARG A 123 0.22 -0.17 15.32
CA ARG A 123 0.58 1.25 15.14
C ARG A 123 -0.52 2.21 15.61
N ILE A 124 -1.79 1.83 15.56
CA ILE A 124 -2.88 2.59 16.17
C ILE A 124 -2.71 2.58 17.70
N PHE A 125 -2.53 1.40 18.30
CA PHE A 125 -2.39 1.26 19.74
C PHE A 125 -1.15 2.02 20.25
N GLU A 126 0.02 1.84 19.64
CA GLU A 126 1.26 2.54 19.99
C GLU A 126 1.14 4.07 19.85
N ARG A 127 0.51 4.56 18.78
CA ARG A 127 0.35 6.00 18.54
C ARG A 127 -0.66 6.68 19.46
N PHE A 128 -1.69 5.96 19.90
CA PHE A 128 -2.85 6.54 20.60
C PHE A 128 -2.98 6.13 22.07
N ALA A 129 -2.18 5.18 22.57
CA ALA A 129 -2.11 4.82 23.99
C ALA A 129 -1.78 5.99 24.95
N PRO A 130 -1.05 7.05 24.55
CA PRO A 130 -0.89 8.24 25.39
C PRO A 130 -2.17 9.08 25.57
N ALA A 131 -3.22 8.82 24.77
CA ALA A 131 -4.43 9.64 24.73
C ALA A 131 -5.72 8.88 25.08
N TYR A 132 -5.75 7.55 24.94
CA TYR A 132 -6.94 6.73 25.17
C TYR A 132 -6.61 5.36 25.78
N GLU A 133 -7.49 4.88 26.68
CA GLU A 133 -7.58 3.44 26.94
C GLU A 133 -8.29 2.77 25.76
N MET A 134 -7.84 1.59 25.33
CA MET A 134 -8.33 1.00 24.07
C MET A 134 -8.57 -0.50 24.18
N CYS A 135 -9.68 -0.97 23.62
CA CYS A 135 -10.00 -2.39 23.50
C CYS A 135 -10.12 -2.78 22.02
N LEU A 136 -9.40 -3.82 21.60
CA LEU A 136 -9.59 -4.45 20.28
C LEU A 136 -10.36 -5.76 20.43
N LEU A 137 -11.51 -5.85 19.75
CA LEU A 137 -12.19 -7.10 19.56
C LEU A 137 -11.55 -7.84 18.39
N THR A 138 -10.84 -8.93 18.70
CA THR A 138 -10.14 -9.80 17.73
C THR A 138 -10.06 -11.23 18.25
N ARG A 139 -10.08 -12.20 17.35
CA ARG A 139 -9.85 -13.62 17.65
C ARG A 139 -8.42 -14.07 17.40
N ASP A 140 -7.54 -13.20 16.88
CA ASP A 140 -6.14 -13.59 16.68
C ASP A 140 -5.32 -13.46 17.97
N ILE A 141 -5.00 -14.63 18.54
CA ILE A 141 -4.14 -14.82 19.71
C ILE A 141 -2.80 -14.07 19.57
N THR A 142 -2.22 -13.96 18.38
CA THR A 142 -0.92 -13.30 18.17
C THR A 142 -1.04 -11.78 18.24
N ILE A 143 -2.16 -11.22 17.75
CA ILE A 143 -2.48 -9.79 17.95
C ILE A 143 -2.76 -9.53 19.43
N LYS A 144 -3.52 -10.40 20.11
CA LYS A 144 -3.78 -10.32 21.55
C LYS A 144 -2.49 -10.29 22.38
N LEU A 145 -1.58 -11.26 22.18
CA LEU A 145 -0.28 -11.34 22.85
C LEU A 145 0.55 -10.06 22.63
N ARG A 146 0.66 -9.57 21.37
CA ARG A 146 1.42 -8.36 21.04
C ARG A 146 0.84 -7.09 21.68
N ILE A 147 -0.49 -6.91 21.68
CA ILE A 147 -1.14 -5.74 22.30
C ILE A 147 -1.02 -5.80 23.83
N ARG A 148 -1.18 -6.97 24.45
CA ARG A 148 -1.07 -7.12 25.91
C ARG A 148 0.36 -6.89 26.43
N LEU A 149 1.39 -7.26 25.64
CA LEU A 149 2.78 -6.87 25.88
C LEU A 149 3.02 -5.37 25.69
N LEU A 150 2.38 -4.74 24.70
CA LEU A 150 2.43 -3.29 24.53
C LEU A 150 1.75 -2.54 25.69
N ALA A 151 0.65 -3.08 26.22
CA ALA A 151 -0.05 -2.59 27.42
C ALA A 151 0.89 -2.53 28.63
N HIS A 152 1.62 -3.64 28.88
CA HIS A 152 2.63 -3.73 29.93
C HIS A 152 3.79 -2.74 29.69
N ARG A 153 4.39 -2.73 28.49
CA ARG A 153 5.55 -1.88 28.17
C ARG A 153 5.28 -0.37 28.28
N LEU A 154 4.06 0.07 27.96
CA LEU A 154 3.67 1.48 28.04
C LEU A 154 3.05 1.88 29.39
N ASP A 155 2.80 0.90 30.26
CA ASP A 155 1.96 1.03 31.45
C ASP A 155 0.59 1.68 31.12
N LYS A 156 -0.15 1.08 30.17
CA LYS A 156 -1.45 1.62 29.69
C LYS A 156 -2.49 0.52 29.59
N ARG A 157 -3.75 0.88 29.89
CA ARG A 157 -4.91 -0.01 29.79
C ARG A 157 -5.30 -0.24 28.33
N LEU A 158 -4.60 -1.19 27.71
CA LEU A 158 -4.82 -1.67 26.34
C LEU A 158 -5.26 -3.13 26.40
N LEU A 159 -6.52 -3.40 26.06
CA LEU A 159 -7.16 -4.71 26.19
C LEU A 159 -7.44 -5.37 24.84
N THR A 160 -7.57 -6.70 24.83
CA THR A 160 -8.04 -7.44 23.65
C THR A 160 -9.03 -8.53 24.05
N GLY A 161 -10.15 -8.61 23.33
CA GLY A 161 -11.30 -9.44 23.71
C GLY A 161 -12.05 -10.05 22.54
N VAL A 162 -13.13 -10.76 22.85
CA VAL A 162 -14.20 -11.08 21.90
C VAL A 162 -15.54 -10.57 22.45
N VAL A 163 -16.63 -10.64 21.67
CA VAL A 163 -17.97 -10.23 22.13
C VAL A 163 -18.81 -11.45 22.51
N THR A 164 -19.40 -11.47 23.69
CA THR A 164 -20.33 -12.56 24.10
C THR A 164 -21.64 -12.49 23.30
N LYS A 165 -22.46 -13.55 23.32
CA LYS A 165 -23.83 -13.51 22.76
C LYS A 165 -24.70 -12.37 23.35
N ASP A 166 -24.38 -11.93 24.57
CA ASP A 166 -25.13 -10.93 25.35
C ASP A 166 -24.56 -9.51 25.18
N GLY A 167 -23.46 -9.37 24.44
CA GLY A 167 -22.84 -8.09 24.06
C GLY A 167 -21.64 -7.66 24.91
N ASP A 168 -21.32 -8.38 25.98
CA ASP A 168 -20.18 -8.13 26.86
C ASP A 168 -18.84 -8.34 26.16
N LEU A 169 -17.81 -7.64 26.64
CA LEU A 169 -16.44 -7.81 26.19
C LEU A 169 -15.76 -8.91 27.02
N GLU A 170 -15.46 -10.02 26.37
CA GLU A 170 -14.83 -11.21 26.95
C GLU A 170 -13.30 -11.04 26.89
N ILE A 171 -12.69 -10.67 28.03
CA ILE A 171 -11.25 -10.44 28.17
C ILE A 171 -10.61 -11.65 28.85
N GLU A 172 -9.60 -12.24 28.22
CA GLU A 172 -8.92 -13.43 28.73
C GLU A 172 -7.82 -13.06 29.73
N SER A 173 -7.66 -13.84 30.80
CA SER A 173 -6.52 -13.72 31.72
C SER A 173 -5.19 -13.99 31.02
N ASP A 174 -4.09 -13.42 31.53
CA ASP A 174 -2.77 -13.54 30.91
C ASP A 174 -2.27 -14.98 30.80
N GLN A 175 -2.51 -15.81 31.83
CA GLN A 175 -2.20 -17.24 31.76
C GLN A 175 -3.08 -17.97 30.72
N SER A 176 -4.39 -17.70 30.65
CA SER A 176 -5.26 -18.30 29.62
C SER A 176 -4.83 -17.92 28.20
N LEU A 177 -4.47 -16.65 27.99
CA LEU A 177 -3.96 -16.15 26.71
C LEU A 177 -2.60 -16.77 26.36
N PHE A 178 -1.68 -16.88 27.33
CA PHE A 178 -0.39 -17.54 27.16
C PHE A 178 -0.54 -19.03 26.86
N ASP A 179 -1.41 -19.75 27.58
CA ASP A 179 -1.73 -21.16 27.33
C ASP A 179 -2.34 -21.39 25.94
N ARG A 180 -3.21 -20.48 25.48
CA ARG A 180 -3.72 -20.49 24.10
C ARG A 180 -2.63 -20.16 23.08
N GLY A 181 -1.71 -19.27 23.43
CA GLY A 181 -0.50 -18.96 22.67
C GLY A 181 0.40 -20.18 22.51
N LEU A 182 0.71 -20.87 23.60
CA LEU A 182 1.44 -22.14 23.63
C LEU A 182 0.73 -23.24 22.84
N ARG A 183 -0.61 -23.37 22.93
CA ARG A 183 -1.36 -24.33 22.09
C ARG A 183 -1.33 -23.95 20.61
N LYS A 184 -1.42 -22.67 20.26
CA LYS A 184 -1.27 -22.18 18.87
C LYS A 184 0.14 -22.44 18.36
N TYR A 185 1.17 -22.16 19.17
CA TYR A 185 2.57 -22.42 18.85
C TYR A 185 2.87 -23.90 18.73
N ALA A 186 2.46 -24.73 19.69
CA ALA A 186 2.65 -26.18 19.65
C ALA A 186 1.96 -26.78 18.41
N LEU A 187 0.70 -26.43 18.12
CA LEU A 187 0.02 -26.86 16.90
C LEU A 187 0.77 -26.41 15.65
N ARG A 188 1.20 -25.13 15.56
CA ARG A 188 1.91 -24.66 14.36
C ARG A 188 3.34 -25.20 14.25
N THR A 189 3.99 -25.52 15.36
CA THR A 189 5.32 -26.14 15.40
C THR A 189 5.24 -27.63 15.09
N SER A 190 4.19 -28.32 15.54
CA SER A 190 3.83 -29.69 15.11
C SER A 190 3.63 -29.69 13.60
N ASN A 191 2.70 -28.86 13.08
CA ASN A 191 2.55 -28.65 11.65
C ASN A 191 3.88 -28.29 10.94
N VAL A 192 4.79 -27.50 11.53
CA VAL A 192 6.05 -27.14 10.85
C VAL A 192 7.13 -28.23 10.92
N ALA A 193 7.11 -29.10 11.93
CA ALA A 193 8.05 -30.20 12.14
C ALA A 193 7.59 -31.51 11.48
N GLU A 194 6.29 -31.83 11.61
CA GLU A 194 5.51 -32.83 10.86
C GLU A 194 4.99 -32.25 9.53
N GLY A 195 5.66 -31.20 9.02
CA GLY A 195 5.45 -30.55 7.72
C GLY A 195 4.05 -30.68 7.10
N ASN A 196 3.05 -30.23 7.84
CA ASN A 196 1.72 -29.80 7.42
C ASN A 196 1.55 -28.28 7.71
N GLY A 197 2.67 -27.54 7.76
CA GLY A 197 2.78 -26.15 8.21
C GLY A 197 3.14 -25.19 7.09
N ASN A 198 2.17 -24.36 6.71
CA ASN A 198 2.24 -23.48 5.56
C ASN A 198 3.06 -22.19 5.77
N PHE A 199 3.12 -21.29 4.78
CA PHE A 199 3.88 -20.04 4.94
C PHE A 199 3.36 -19.20 6.12
N LYS A 200 2.04 -19.18 6.35
CA LYS A 200 1.47 -18.49 7.51
C LYS A 200 1.93 -19.18 8.79
N ASP A 201 1.76 -20.49 8.91
CA ASP A 201 2.12 -21.25 10.10
C ASP A 201 3.63 -21.16 10.42
N ARG A 202 4.49 -21.12 9.39
CA ARG A 202 5.94 -20.88 9.52
C ARG A 202 6.26 -19.46 9.99
N SER A 203 5.59 -18.47 9.42
CA SER A 203 5.65 -17.08 9.90
C SER A 203 5.06 -16.92 11.30
N GLU A 204 4.13 -17.80 11.68
CA GLU A 204 3.42 -17.78 12.96
C GLU A 204 4.29 -18.41 14.05
N VAL A 205 4.92 -19.55 13.79
CA VAL A 205 5.96 -20.16 14.65
C VAL A 205 7.08 -19.15 14.90
N ALA A 206 7.66 -18.59 13.84
CA ALA A 206 8.73 -17.60 13.94
C ALA A 206 8.29 -16.26 14.60
N SER A 207 6.98 -15.97 14.64
CA SER A 207 6.45 -14.83 15.39
C SER A 207 6.02 -15.18 16.82
N LEU A 208 5.68 -16.44 17.10
CA LEU A 208 5.18 -16.87 18.41
C LEU A 208 6.31 -17.29 19.34
N GLU A 209 7.35 -17.98 18.84
CA GLU A 209 8.50 -18.42 19.65
C GLU A 209 9.14 -17.26 20.47
N PRO A 210 9.66 -16.18 19.86
CA PRO A 210 10.24 -15.07 20.63
C PRO A 210 9.18 -14.23 21.37
N LEU A 211 7.93 -14.25 20.92
CA LEU A 211 6.84 -13.47 21.52
C LEU A 211 6.32 -14.12 22.80
N LEU A 212 6.19 -15.44 22.84
CA LEU A 212 5.73 -16.20 23.99
C LEU A 212 6.75 -16.17 25.10
N GLU A 213 8.05 -16.28 24.79
CA GLU A 213 9.09 -16.15 25.83
C GLU A 213 9.14 -14.72 26.39
N GLN A 214 9.00 -13.68 25.54
CA GLN A 214 8.83 -12.30 26.02
C GLN A 214 7.56 -12.11 26.85
N PHE A 215 6.45 -12.76 26.47
CA PHE A 215 5.17 -12.69 27.20
C PHE A 215 5.28 -13.34 28.58
N ARG A 216 5.93 -14.51 28.64
CA ARG A 216 6.20 -15.27 29.86
C ARG A 216 7.08 -14.51 30.83
N GLN A 217 8.18 -13.92 30.33
CA GLN A 217 9.12 -13.13 31.13
C GLN A 217 8.50 -11.82 31.65
N ALA A 218 7.77 -11.09 30.81
CA ALA A 218 7.21 -9.77 31.18
C ALA A 218 6.04 -9.85 32.18
N LEU A 219 5.37 -11.01 32.27
CA LEU A 219 4.14 -11.20 33.07
C LEU A 219 4.28 -12.32 34.13
N ASP A 220 5.50 -12.79 34.38
CA ASP A 220 5.85 -13.82 35.38
C ASP A 220 4.99 -15.10 35.31
N LEU A 221 4.85 -15.65 34.10
CA LEU A 221 3.95 -16.78 33.83
C LEU A 221 4.64 -18.13 33.92
N LYS A 222 3.90 -19.13 34.40
CA LYS A 222 4.40 -20.50 34.63
C LYS A 222 4.49 -21.28 33.32
N ALA A 223 5.58 -22.02 33.14
CA ALA A 223 5.80 -22.91 32.00
C ALA A 223 5.15 -24.30 32.23
N PRO A 224 4.71 -25.02 31.18
CA PRO A 224 4.21 -26.39 31.31
C PRO A 224 5.35 -27.41 31.45
N GLU A 225 5.11 -28.49 32.18
CA GLU A 225 6.01 -29.65 32.28
C GLU A 225 5.93 -30.53 31.03
N ALA A 226 7.05 -31.14 30.62
CA ALA A 226 7.15 -31.96 29.39
C ALA A 226 7.91 -33.28 29.61
N LYS A 227 7.58 -34.31 28.82
CA LYS A 227 8.25 -35.62 28.76
C LYS A 227 8.87 -35.84 27.37
N ALA A 228 9.86 -36.73 27.24
CA ALA A 228 10.84 -36.71 26.14
C ALA A 228 11.08 -38.06 25.42
N GLY A 229 11.77 -37.98 24.27
CA GLY A 229 12.25 -39.09 23.42
C GLY A 229 11.86 -38.91 21.94
N ASP A 230 12.63 -39.32 20.92
CA ASP A 230 14.06 -39.69 20.87
C ASP A 230 14.59 -39.57 19.40
N ARG A 231 15.91 -39.73 19.12
CA ARG A 231 16.51 -39.44 17.77
C ARG A 231 17.68 -40.35 17.31
N PRO A 232 17.67 -40.86 16.05
CA PRO A 232 18.83 -41.49 15.38
C PRO A 232 19.50 -40.63 14.26
N ALA A 233 20.59 -41.13 13.64
CA ALA A 233 21.61 -40.33 12.94
C ALA A 233 21.87 -40.64 11.44
N LYS A 234 22.85 -39.94 10.83
CA LYS A 234 23.21 -39.95 9.38
C LYS A 234 24.29 -40.98 8.97
N PRO A 235 24.27 -41.45 7.71
CA PRO A 235 25.45 -41.97 6.98
C PRO A 235 25.99 -40.98 5.90
N SER A 236 27.08 -41.35 5.22
CA SER A 236 27.89 -40.53 4.30
C SER A 236 27.76 -40.91 2.80
N ALA A 237 28.50 -40.26 1.90
CA ALA A 237 28.27 -40.26 0.44
C ALA A 237 29.47 -40.72 -0.43
N PRO A 238 29.23 -41.33 -1.61
CA PRO A 238 30.23 -41.59 -2.65
C PRO A 238 30.25 -40.51 -3.78
N ARG A 239 31.25 -40.56 -4.67
CA ARG A 239 31.50 -39.56 -5.74
C ARG A 239 31.08 -40.03 -7.14
N GLY A 240 30.44 -39.11 -7.89
CA GLY A 240 30.89 -38.66 -9.22
C GLY A 240 30.72 -39.54 -10.47
N SER A 241 29.95 -39.04 -11.44
CA SER A 241 30.37 -38.98 -12.85
C SER A 241 29.64 -37.80 -13.55
N SER A 242 30.23 -37.24 -14.61
CA SER A 242 29.73 -36.03 -15.28
C SER A 242 29.42 -36.26 -16.75
N GLY A 243 28.17 -36.57 -17.07
CA GLY A 243 27.65 -36.57 -18.45
C GLY A 243 27.26 -35.16 -18.88
N ARG A 244 27.73 -34.72 -20.06
CA ARG A 244 27.37 -33.42 -20.64
C ARG A 244 26.00 -33.53 -21.33
N ALA A 245 24.98 -32.89 -20.75
CA ALA A 245 23.62 -32.92 -21.28
C ALA A 245 23.52 -32.22 -22.67
N PRO A 246 22.58 -32.65 -23.54
CA PRO A 246 22.32 -31.97 -24.81
C PRO A 246 21.75 -30.56 -24.57
N THR A 247 21.99 -29.65 -25.50
CA THR A 247 21.46 -28.29 -25.45
C THR A 247 19.97 -28.27 -25.78
N ALA A 248 19.16 -27.75 -24.86
CA ALA A 248 17.73 -27.53 -25.06
C ALA A 248 17.47 -26.62 -26.28
N GLN A 249 16.39 -26.91 -27.02
CA GLN A 249 15.93 -26.07 -28.13
C GLN A 249 14.89 -25.04 -27.65
N PRO A 250 14.88 -23.80 -28.17
CA PRO A 250 13.85 -22.81 -27.84
C PRO A 250 12.44 -23.28 -28.19
N PHE A 251 11.46 -22.87 -27.39
CA PHE A 251 10.04 -23.06 -27.71
C PHE A 251 9.62 -22.18 -28.90
N SER A 252 8.49 -22.50 -29.53
CA SER A 252 7.90 -21.71 -30.61
C SER A 252 7.43 -20.33 -30.13
N SER A 253 7.92 -19.28 -30.78
CA SER A 253 7.53 -17.88 -30.53
C SER A 253 6.25 -17.46 -31.26
N THR A 254 5.66 -18.33 -32.07
CA THR A 254 4.49 -18.03 -32.93
C THR A 254 3.28 -18.95 -32.66
N SER A 255 3.35 -19.78 -31.62
CA SER A 255 2.26 -20.69 -31.23
C SER A 255 0.98 -19.92 -30.86
N LYS A 256 -0.14 -20.28 -31.51
CA LYS A 256 -1.47 -19.73 -31.23
C LYS A 256 -1.90 -20.05 -29.81
N ILE A 257 -2.75 -19.18 -29.22
CA ILE A 257 -3.29 -19.42 -27.88
C ILE A 257 -4.02 -20.77 -27.81
N LYS A 258 -3.73 -21.54 -26.77
CA LYS A 258 -4.33 -22.85 -26.51
C LYS A 258 -5.81 -22.71 -26.14
N PRO A 259 -6.65 -23.74 -26.34
CA PRO A 259 -8.02 -23.77 -25.85
C PRO A 259 -8.07 -23.50 -24.34
N ARG A 260 -9.20 -22.98 -23.83
CA ARG A 260 -9.39 -22.65 -22.41
C ARG A 260 -8.99 -23.82 -21.50
N ASP A 261 -8.37 -23.45 -20.37
CA ASP A 261 -7.92 -24.40 -19.36
C ASP A 261 -9.09 -25.11 -18.67
N ALA A 262 -8.81 -26.28 -18.11
CA ALA A 262 -9.77 -27.10 -17.38
C ALA A 262 -9.08 -27.81 -16.21
N VAL A 263 -9.73 -27.83 -15.05
CA VAL A 263 -9.34 -28.65 -13.90
C VAL A 263 -9.42 -30.12 -14.32
N LEU A 264 -8.42 -30.92 -13.94
CA LEU A 264 -8.38 -32.36 -14.17
C LEU A 264 -8.99 -33.09 -12.96
N ALA A 265 -9.67 -34.21 -13.21
CA ALA A 265 -10.07 -35.11 -12.14
C ALA A 265 -8.85 -35.83 -11.55
N PHE A 266 -8.86 -36.00 -10.23
CA PHE A 266 -7.93 -36.83 -9.47
C PHE A 266 -8.62 -37.36 -8.21
N ALA A 267 -8.19 -38.52 -7.70
CA ALA A 267 -8.74 -39.17 -6.51
C ALA A 267 -8.26 -38.52 -5.19
N SER A 268 -6.97 -38.20 -5.09
CA SER A 268 -6.39 -37.54 -3.91
C SER A 268 -5.19 -36.65 -4.25
N LEU A 269 -4.96 -35.63 -3.41
CA LEU A 269 -3.71 -34.89 -3.34
C LEU A 269 -2.83 -35.52 -2.24
N PRO A 270 -1.54 -35.80 -2.50
CA PRO A 270 -0.62 -36.34 -1.51
C PRO A 270 -0.13 -35.26 -0.53
N THR A 271 0.14 -35.69 0.70
CA THR A 271 0.61 -34.88 1.85
C THR A 271 1.98 -35.36 2.35
N GLU A 272 2.50 -34.85 3.47
CA GLU A 272 3.77 -35.37 4.01
C GLU A 272 3.67 -36.86 4.33
N GLY A 273 4.74 -37.61 4.02
CA GLY A 273 4.84 -39.05 4.23
C GLY A 273 4.21 -39.87 3.10
N ASP A 274 3.32 -39.29 2.29
CA ASP A 274 2.71 -40.00 1.17
C ASP A 274 3.74 -40.36 0.08
N ARG A 275 3.57 -41.56 -0.49
CA ARG A 275 4.36 -42.00 -1.64
C ARG A 275 3.81 -41.38 -2.92
N VAL A 276 4.67 -40.64 -3.61
CA VAL A 276 4.41 -40.11 -4.95
C VAL A 276 5.30 -40.77 -5.98
N SER A 277 4.81 -40.88 -7.21
CA SER A 277 5.62 -41.22 -8.37
C SER A 277 6.10 -39.95 -9.06
N TRP A 278 7.26 -40.00 -9.70
CA TRP A 278 7.84 -38.88 -10.42
C TRP A 278 8.44 -39.32 -11.75
N GLU A 279 8.42 -38.44 -12.75
CA GLU A 279 8.93 -38.68 -14.09
C GLU A 279 9.63 -37.45 -14.66
N SER A 280 10.92 -37.61 -14.95
CA SER A 280 11.77 -36.66 -15.69
C SER A 280 12.03 -37.17 -17.10
N ALA A 281 12.53 -36.31 -17.99
CA ALA A 281 12.82 -36.65 -19.40
C ALA A 281 13.80 -37.82 -19.66
N SER A 282 14.38 -38.44 -18.62
CA SER A 282 15.29 -39.59 -18.75
C SER A 282 15.18 -40.64 -17.63
N LYS A 283 14.37 -40.39 -16.59
CA LYS A 283 14.27 -41.23 -15.38
C LYS A 283 12.91 -41.05 -14.71
N SER A 284 12.35 -42.13 -14.18
CA SER A 284 11.20 -42.11 -13.28
C SER A 284 11.51 -42.85 -11.97
N GLY A 285 10.61 -42.75 -11.00
CA GLY A 285 10.73 -43.47 -9.72
C GLY A 285 9.59 -43.14 -8.75
N THR A 286 9.77 -43.50 -7.48
CA THR A 286 8.92 -43.02 -6.38
C THR A 286 9.77 -42.49 -5.22
N PHE A 287 9.22 -41.58 -4.43
CA PHE A 287 9.74 -41.19 -3.12
C PHE A 287 8.58 -40.88 -2.16
N LEU A 288 8.88 -40.73 -0.88
CA LEU A 288 7.94 -40.17 0.10
C LEU A 288 8.09 -38.65 0.10
N LEU A 289 6.99 -37.89 0.09
CA LEU A 289 7.06 -36.44 0.29
C LEU A 289 7.62 -36.13 1.68
N GLY A 290 8.71 -35.35 1.74
CA GLY A 290 9.22 -34.81 2.99
C GLY A 290 8.54 -33.48 3.35
N SER A 291 8.92 -32.92 4.50
CA SER A 291 8.26 -31.76 5.13
C SER A 291 7.76 -30.64 4.21
N LEU A 292 6.53 -30.18 4.43
CA LEU A 292 5.94 -29.02 3.74
C LEU A 292 6.80 -27.78 3.94
N LEU A 293 7.51 -27.42 2.88
CA LEU A 293 8.26 -26.18 2.64
C LEU A 293 7.43 -24.92 2.96
N GLY A 294 6.15 -24.97 2.57
CA GLY A 294 5.08 -23.99 2.82
C GLY A 294 3.98 -24.04 1.73
N GLU A 295 2.79 -23.53 2.03
CA GLU A 295 1.69 -23.36 1.05
C GLU A 295 1.62 -21.93 0.52
N GLY A 296 1.24 -21.79 -0.74
CA GLY A 296 0.83 -20.55 -1.40
C GLY A 296 -0.68 -20.48 -1.62
N GLY A 297 -1.11 -19.68 -2.60
CA GLY A 297 -2.50 -19.65 -3.08
C GLY A 297 -2.78 -20.55 -4.28
N GLU A 298 -1.88 -21.50 -4.55
CA GLU A 298 -1.90 -22.42 -5.70
C GLU A 298 -1.42 -23.84 -5.33
N GLY A 299 -1.52 -24.20 -4.04
CA GLY A 299 -0.99 -25.43 -3.49
C GLY A 299 0.28 -25.29 -2.63
N SER A 300 0.99 -26.40 -2.52
CA SER A 300 1.83 -26.79 -1.38
C SER A 300 3.22 -27.23 -1.86
N VAL A 301 4.29 -26.59 -1.37
CA VAL A 301 5.67 -26.94 -1.74
C VAL A 301 6.27 -27.82 -0.65
N TYR A 302 6.57 -29.08 -0.92
CA TYR A 302 7.17 -30.06 -0.01
C TYR A 302 8.69 -30.22 -0.22
N GLN A 303 9.36 -30.90 0.70
CA GLN A 303 10.77 -31.27 0.56
C GLN A 303 10.92 -32.50 -0.37
N GLY A 304 11.75 -32.37 -1.40
CA GLY A 304 12.15 -33.48 -2.28
C GLY A 304 13.52 -34.06 -1.88
N ASP A 305 14.11 -34.89 -2.74
CA ASP A 305 15.47 -35.42 -2.51
C ASP A 305 16.53 -34.30 -2.58
N ARG A 306 17.55 -34.41 -1.72
CA ARG A 306 18.73 -33.52 -1.62
C ARG A 306 18.37 -32.02 -1.57
N ASN A 307 18.52 -31.34 -2.72
CA ASN A 307 18.35 -29.90 -2.91
C ASN A 307 17.14 -29.60 -3.84
N THR A 308 16.17 -30.50 -3.91
CA THR A 308 14.91 -30.28 -4.63
C THR A 308 13.74 -30.01 -3.68
N VAL A 309 12.68 -29.44 -4.23
CA VAL A 309 11.38 -29.26 -3.60
C VAL A 309 10.27 -29.69 -4.57
N VAL A 310 9.09 -29.98 -4.05
CA VAL A 310 7.98 -30.55 -4.83
C VAL A 310 6.75 -29.66 -4.70
N LYS A 311 6.35 -28.92 -5.73
CA LYS A 311 5.06 -28.18 -5.74
C LYS A 311 3.97 -29.19 -6.09
N ILE A 312 3.11 -29.51 -5.12
CA ILE A 312 1.83 -30.20 -5.32
C ILE A 312 0.76 -29.11 -5.42
N PHE A 313 -0.08 -29.14 -6.45
CA PHE A 313 -1.13 -28.14 -6.62
C PHE A 313 -2.29 -28.37 -5.65
N ASP A 314 -3.04 -27.31 -5.33
CA ASP A 314 -4.36 -27.47 -4.73
C ASP A 314 -5.39 -27.97 -5.77
N LYS A 315 -6.62 -28.23 -5.31
CA LYS A 315 -7.68 -28.84 -6.12
C LYS A 315 -8.12 -27.99 -7.32
N GLU A 316 -7.93 -26.68 -7.26
CA GLU A 316 -8.32 -25.73 -8.31
C GLU A 316 -7.18 -25.55 -9.32
N HIS A 317 -5.95 -25.86 -8.91
CA HIS A 317 -4.73 -25.68 -9.72
C HIS A 317 -4.16 -26.99 -10.31
N VAL A 318 -4.75 -28.16 -10.07
CA VAL A 318 -4.50 -29.36 -10.90
C VAL A 318 -5.20 -29.19 -12.26
N THR A 319 -4.60 -28.45 -13.19
CA THR A 319 -5.20 -28.11 -14.49
C THR A 319 -4.48 -28.69 -15.69
N ARG A 320 -5.18 -28.73 -16.84
CA ARG A 320 -4.63 -29.17 -18.11
C ARG A 320 -3.43 -28.32 -18.55
N HIS A 321 -3.53 -26.99 -18.48
CA HIS A 321 -2.44 -26.10 -18.86
C HIS A 321 -1.24 -26.25 -17.93
N ARG A 322 -1.44 -26.43 -16.62
CA ARG A 322 -0.32 -26.66 -15.69
C ARG A 322 0.33 -28.02 -15.93
N LYS A 323 -0.43 -29.08 -16.21
CA LYS A 323 0.11 -30.38 -16.64
C LYS A 323 0.95 -30.25 -17.91
N GLU A 324 0.36 -29.71 -18.98
CA GLU A 324 1.00 -29.65 -20.31
C GLU A 324 2.21 -28.70 -20.32
N LYS A 325 2.18 -27.57 -19.59
CA LYS A 325 3.35 -26.68 -19.42
C LYS A 325 4.47 -27.34 -18.61
N VAL A 326 4.16 -28.02 -17.51
CA VAL A 326 5.16 -28.77 -16.73
C VAL A 326 5.78 -29.87 -17.58
N GLU A 327 4.98 -30.63 -18.32
CA GLU A 327 5.44 -31.68 -19.23
C GLU A 327 6.40 -31.14 -20.31
N LEU A 328 6.08 -29.99 -20.92
CA LEU A 328 6.97 -29.29 -21.86
C LEU A 328 8.28 -28.83 -21.21
N LEU A 329 8.22 -28.22 -20.02
CA LEU A 329 9.42 -27.75 -19.30
C LEU A 329 10.32 -28.93 -18.89
N VAL A 330 9.76 -30.01 -18.35
CA VAL A 330 10.50 -31.24 -18.02
C VAL A 330 11.16 -31.84 -19.26
N ARG A 331 10.42 -31.99 -20.37
CA ARG A 331 10.94 -32.54 -21.63
C ARG A 331 12.01 -31.67 -22.29
N SER A 332 11.96 -30.35 -22.10
CA SER A 332 12.96 -29.43 -22.65
C SER A 332 14.36 -29.62 -22.05
N GLY A 333 14.46 -30.18 -20.84
CA GLY A 333 15.73 -30.40 -20.15
C GLY A 333 16.47 -29.12 -19.71
N ILE A 334 15.82 -27.95 -19.77
CA ILE A 334 16.45 -26.66 -19.40
C ILE A 334 16.86 -26.68 -17.93
N GLN A 335 18.15 -26.44 -17.66
CA GLN A 335 18.69 -26.30 -16.31
C GLN A 335 19.57 -25.05 -16.23
N ALA A 336 19.20 -24.12 -15.35
CA ALA A 336 20.00 -22.93 -15.05
C ALA A 336 20.01 -22.64 -13.55
N LYS A 337 21.18 -22.27 -13.02
CA LYS A 337 21.32 -21.86 -11.63
C LYS A 337 20.63 -20.50 -11.44
N GLY A 338 19.51 -20.49 -10.73
CA GLY A 338 18.66 -19.31 -10.52
C GLY A 338 17.28 -19.41 -11.17
N LEU A 339 16.95 -20.53 -11.83
CA LEU A 339 15.59 -20.83 -12.29
C LEU A 339 15.08 -22.12 -11.63
N CYS A 340 13.93 -22.05 -10.96
CA CYS A 340 13.31 -23.22 -10.32
C CYS A 340 12.37 -23.94 -11.31
N ILE A 341 12.95 -24.36 -12.44
CA ILE A 341 12.25 -25.04 -13.55
C ILE A 341 11.81 -26.45 -13.10
N PRO A 342 10.66 -26.96 -13.54
CA PRO A 342 10.26 -28.34 -13.31
C PRO A 342 11.29 -29.33 -13.90
N SER A 343 11.90 -30.14 -13.04
CA SER A 343 12.85 -31.20 -13.42
C SER A 343 12.18 -32.59 -13.53
N ALA A 344 11.00 -32.77 -12.93
CA ALA A 344 10.16 -33.96 -13.09
C ALA A 344 8.68 -33.61 -12.84
N MET A 345 7.76 -34.28 -13.55
CA MET A 345 6.34 -34.34 -13.19
C MET A 345 6.17 -35.19 -11.93
N VAL A 346 5.11 -34.95 -11.17
CA VAL A 346 4.74 -35.75 -9.98
C VAL A 346 3.29 -36.18 -10.06
N CYS A 347 3.07 -37.47 -9.81
CA CYS A 347 1.76 -38.10 -9.78
C CYS A 347 1.49 -38.74 -8.41
N ASN A 348 0.20 -38.86 -8.07
CA ASN A 348 -0.25 -39.54 -6.85
C ASN A 348 -0.18 -41.07 -7.00
N ALA A 349 -0.62 -41.80 -5.97
CA ALA A 349 -0.63 -43.27 -5.96
C ALA A 349 -1.53 -43.91 -7.04
N ALA A 350 -2.48 -43.17 -7.62
CA ALA A 350 -3.31 -43.62 -8.75
C ALA A 350 -2.69 -43.30 -10.14
N GLY A 351 -1.51 -42.67 -10.18
CA GLY A 351 -0.84 -42.26 -11.42
C GLY A 351 -1.35 -40.92 -11.98
N GLU A 352 -2.20 -40.21 -11.25
CA GLU A 352 -2.80 -38.95 -11.67
C GLU A 352 -1.86 -37.78 -11.39
N PHE A 353 -1.74 -36.84 -12.33
CA PHE A 353 -0.86 -35.68 -12.20
C PHE A 353 -1.34 -34.74 -11.09
N VAL A 354 -0.45 -34.39 -10.16
CA VAL A 354 -0.75 -33.52 -9.01
C VAL A 354 0.30 -32.44 -8.76
N GLY A 355 1.46 -32.48 -9.44
CA GLY A 355 2.55 -31.54 -9.15
C GLY A 355 3.83 -31.74 -9.95
N TYR A 356 4.92 -31.16 -9.46
CA TYR A 356 6.25 -31.28 -10.07
C TYR A 356 7.40 -31.08 -9.07
N VAL A 357 8.56 -31.68 -9.38
CA VAL A 357 9.84 -31.48 -8.67
C VAL A 357 10.60 -30.32 -9.31
N MET A 358 11.22 -29.45 -8.52
CA MET A 358 12.10 -28.36 -8.98
C MET A 358 13.31 -28.14 -8.06
N PRO A 359 14.38 -27.45 -8.52
CA PRO A 359 15.47 -26.99 -7.67
C PRO A 359 14.98 -26.10 -6.51
N LYS A 360 15.63 -26.22 -5.34
CA LYS A 360 15.34 -25.41 -4.17
C LYS A 360 15.96 -24.01 -4.30
N ALA A 361 15.13 -22.96 -4.31
CA ALA A 361 15.57 -21.58 -4.17
C ALA A 361 16.20 -21.32 -2.78
N THR A 362 17.12 -20.36 -2.71
CA THR A 362 17.74 -19.91 -1.44
C THR A 362 17.54 -18.41 -1.22
N GLY A 363 17.77 -17.95 0.01
CA GLY A 363 17.68 -16.53 0.37
C GLY A 363 16.29 -16.08 0.85
N ARG A 364 15.93 -14.83 0.55
CA ARG A 364 14.71 -14.15 1.01
C ARG A 364 13.92 -13.56 -0.16
N GLU A 365 12.60 -13.43 -0.03
CA GLU A 365 11.77 -12.74 -1.03
C GLU A 365 12.28 -11.31 -1.32
N ALA A 366 12.31 -10.92 -2.60
CA ALA A 366 12.76 -9.61 -3.05
C ALA A 366 12.01 -8.43 -2.41
N ARG A 367 10.78 -8.63 -1.92
CA ARG A 367 10.05 -7.65 -1.09
C ARG A 367 10.87 -7.10 0.10
N THR A 368 11.89 -7.83 0.55
CA THR A 368 12.78 -7.44 1.65
C THR A 368 13.61 -6.22 1.29
N ILE A 369 14.18 -6.18 0.07
CA ILE A 369 14.99 -5.06 -0.41
C ILE A 369 14.12 -3.86 -0.86
N PHE A 370 12.81 -4.06 -1.00
CA PHE A 370 11.82 -3.02 -1.35
C PHE A 370 11.22 -2.29 -0.13
N ASN A 371 11.78 -2.52 1.05
CA ASN A 371 11.54 -1.69 2.22
C ASN A 371 12.90 -1.26 2.78
N ILE A 372 13.22 0.03 2.64
CA ILE A 372 14.56 0.54 2.96
C ILE A 372 15.00 0.23 4.40
N ARG A 373 14.07 0.14 5.37
CA ARG A 373 14.37 -0.23 6.77
C ARG A 373 14.62 -1.73 6.94
N LYS A 374 14.00 -2.58 6.12
CA LYS A 374 14.29 -4.03 6.10
C LYS A 374 15.61 -4.30 5.38
N LEU A 375 15.90 -3.58 4.29
CA LEU A 375 17.22 -3.59 3.66
C LEU A 375 18.33 -3.17 4.65
N GLU A 376 18.18 -2.01 5.30
CA GLU A 376 19.13 -1.49 6.32
C GLU A 376 19.30 -2.44 7.53
N LYS A 377 18.28 -3.25 7.88
CA LYS A 377 18.32 -4.17 9.02
C LYS A 377 18.82 -5.57 8.66
N ASP A 378 18.23 -6.19 7.65
CA ASP A 378 18.42 -7.60 7.31
C ASP A 378 19.64 -7.79 6.38
N PHE A 379 20.13 -6.72 5.75
CA PHE A 379 21.34 -6.68 4.91
C PHE A 379 22.20 -5.42 5.19
N PRO A 380 22.69 -5.22 6.44
CA PRO A 380 23.26 -3.94 6.90
C PRO A 380 24.58 -3.53 6.22
N THR A 381 25.24 -4.46 5.51
CA THR A 381 26.48 -4.20 4.75
C THR A 381 26.22 -3.87 3.28
N TRP A 382 24.98 -3.97 2.80
CA TRP A 382 24.67 -3.81 1.38
C TRP A 382 24.63 -2.34 0.95
N ASN A 383 25.26 -2.08 -0.19
CA ASN A 383 25.46 -0.79 -0.83
C ASN A 383 24.76 -0.78 -2.22
N LYS A 384 24.88 0.32 -2.98
CA LYS A 384 24.22 0.44 -4.30
C LYS A 384 24.78 -0.56 -5.32
N SER A 385 26.06 -0.91 -5.20
CA SER A 385 26.74 -1.92 -6.03
C SER A 385 26.16 -3.32 -5.83
N ASP A 386 25.74 -3.67 -4.61
CA ASP A 386 25.05 -4.94 -4.34
C ASP A 386 23.64 -4.97 -4.97
N LEU A 387 22.90 -3.86 -4.94
CA LEU A 387 21.61 -3.75 -5.64
C LEU A 387 21.77 -3.85 -7.17
N VAL A 388 22.90 -3.38 -7.71
CA VAL A 388 23.24 -3.55 -9.13
C VAL A 388 23.56 -5.00 -9.48
N ASP A 389 24.20 -5.77 -8.59
CA ASP A 389 24.42 -7.21 -8.79
C ASP A 389 23.11 -7.99 -8.86
N ILE A 390 22.11 -7.62 -8.04
CA ILE A 390 20.77 -8.20 -8.06
C ILE A 390 20.09 -7.92 -9.41
N CYS A 391 20.18 -6.69 -9.92
CA CYS A 391 19.69 -6.36 -11.27
C CYS A 391 20.38 -7.20 -12.35
N ILE A 392 21.71 -7.34 -12.29
CA ILE A 392 22.50 -8.15 -13.23
C ILE A 392 22.07 -9.63 -13.17
N SER A 393 21.98 -10.21 -11.98
CA SER A 393 21.60 -11.61 -11.80
C SER A 393 20.17 -11.88 -12.29
N PHE A 394 19.21 -11.01 -11.96
CA PHE A 394 17.85 -11.07 -12.50
C PHE A 394 17.83 -11.01 -14.03
N LEU A 395 18.58 -10.08 -14.63
CA LEU A 395 18.64 -9.90 -16.07
C LEU A 395 19.26 -11.09 -16.80
N GLU A 396 20.23 -11.78 -16.21
CA GLU A 396 20.83 -12.98 -16.78
C GLU A 396 19.83 -14.16 -16.79
N GLN A 397 19.00 -14.31 -15.74
CA GLN A 397 17.91 -15.29 -15.73
C GLN A 397 16.83 -14.96 -16.79
N VAL A 398 16.40 -13.69 -16.86
CA VAL A 398 15.41 -13.21 -17.85
C VAL A 398 15.93 -13.36 -19.27
N GLN A 399 17.20 -13.01 -19.54
CA GLN A 399 17.84 -13.20 -20.84
C GLN A 399 17.82 -14.67 -21.26
N HIS A 400 18.12 -15.60 -20.35
CA HIS A 400 18.09 -17.03 -20.65
C HIS A 400 16.67 -17.51 -20.98
N LEU A 401 15.66 -17.16 -20.17
CA LEU A 401 14.26 -17.51 -20.47
C LEU A 401 13.78 -16.95 -21.80
N HIS A 402 14.09 -15.68 -22.09
CA HIS A 402 13.73 -15.05 -23.36
C HIS A 402 14.44 -15.72 -24.55
N SER A 403 15.67 -16.21 -24.39
CA SER A 403 16.37 -16.98 -25.43
C SER A 403 15.72 -18.34 -25.72
N MET A 404 14.92 -18.87 -24.77
CA MET A 404 14.11 -20.07 -24.92
C MET A 404 12.65 -19.78 -25.35
N ASN A 405 12.32 -18.51 -25.67
CA ASN A 405 10.97 -18.01 -25.94
C ASN A 405 9.97 -18.21 -24.77
N ILE A 406 10.44 -18.19 -23.52
CA ILE A 406 9.62 -18.21 -22.31
C ILE A 406 9.39 -16.78 -21.81
N ILE A 407 8.16 -16.48 -21.40
CA ILE A 407 7.73 -15.22 -20.77
C ILE A 407 7.27 -15.53 -19.34
N LEU A 408 7.76 -14.81 -18.32
CA LEU A 408 7.37 -15.03 -16.92
C LEU A 408 5.93 -14.58 -16.67
N GLY A 409 5.54 -13.42 -17.22
CA GLY A 409 4.17 -12.89 -17.20
C GLY A 409 3.69 -12.30 -15.87
N ASP A 410 4.13 -12.84 -14.73
CA ASP A 410 3.94 -12.25 -13.39
C ASP A 410 5.28 -12.03 -12.66
N ILE A 411 6.13 -11.20 -13.25
CA ILE A 411 7.31 -10.64 -12.57
C ILE A 411 6.83 -9.80 -11.39
N ASN A 412 7.00 -10.30 -10.16
CA ASN A 412 6.66 -9.58 -8.93
C ASN A 412 7.63 -9.98 -7.78
N PRO A 413 7.67 -9.22 -6.65
CA PRO A 413 8.70 -9.39 -5.61
C PRO A 413 8.52 -10.61 -4.68
N LYS A 414 7.46 -11.40 -4.86
CA LYS A 414 7.26 -12.71 -4.22
C LYS A 414 7.86 -13.83 -5.06
N ASN A 415 7.78 -13.69 -6.40
CA ASN A 415 8.24 -14.69 -7.37
C ASN A 415 9.77 -14.64 -7.60
N LEU A 416 10.48 -13.78 -6.85
CA LEU A 416 11.92 -13.63 -6.83
C LEU A 416 12.47 -13.81 -5.41
N MET A 417 13.41 -14.73 -5.24
CA MET A 417 14.20 -14.93 -4.02
C MET A 417 15.64 -14.46 -4.25
N ILE A 418 16.27 -13.87 -3.23
CA ILE A 418 17.62 -13.29 -3.29
C ILE A 418 18.46 -13.80 -2.13
N ASP A 419 19.61 -14.42 -2.42
CA ASP A 419 20.56 -14.89 -1.40
C ASP A 419 21.59 -13.84 -0.98
N ASP A 420 22.34 -14.12 0.10
CA ASP A 420 23.36 -13.20 0.65
C ASP A 420 24.51 -12.91 -0.33
N ARG A 421 24.61 -13.73 -1.40
CA ARG A 421 25.56 -13.63 -2.52
C ARG A 421 24.94 -12.96 -3.76
N LYS A 422 23.73 -12.39 -3.64
CA LYS A 422 22.97 -11.65 -4.67
C LYS A 422 22.56 -12.48 -5.89
N ASN A 423 22.58 -13.81 -5.78
CA ASN A 423 21.95 -14.65 -6.79
C ASN A 423 20.43 -14.46 -6.70
N VAL A 424 19.82 -14.11 -7.83
CA VAL A 424 18.36 -14.09 -7.96
C VAL A 424 17.88 -15.47 -8.40
N PHE A 425 16.92 -16.02 -7.66
CA PHE A 425 16.19 -17.24 -8.00
C PHE A 425 14.76 -16.86 -8.40
N ILE A 426 14.36 -17.22 -9.61
CA ILE A 426 12.98 -17.10 -10.08
C ILE A 426 12.26 -18.41 -9.75
N ILE A 427 11.07 -18.30 -9.14
CA ILE A 427 10.19 -19.42 -8.79
C ILE A 427 8.91 -19.40 -9.63
N ASP A 428 7.99 -20.32 -9.33
CA ASP A 428 6.63 -20.38 -9.90
C ASP A 428 6.58 -20.65 -11.42
N ALA A 429 7.41 -21.58 -11.88
CA ALA A 429 7.63 -21.86 -13.29
C ALA A 429 6.43 -22.43 -14.05
N ASP A 430 5.41 -22.93 -13.36
CA ASP A 430 4.16 -23.41 -13.93
C ASP A 430 3.17 -22.29 -14.27
N SER A 431 3.35 -21.07 -13.75
CA SER A 431 2.54 -19.91 -14.15
C SER A 431 3.06 -19.23 -15.43
N TRP A 432 4.30 -19.49 -15.86
CA TRP A 432 4.94 -18.89 -17.04
C TRP A 432 4.18 -19.16 -18.35
N GLN A 433 4.42 -18.33 -19.37
CA GLN A 433 3.88 -18.43 -20.73
C GLN A 433 4.92 -19.04 -21.69
N LEU A 434 4.53 -20.12 -22.37
CA LEU A 434 5.28 -20.81 -23.43
C LEU A 434 4.32 -21.57 -24.35
N GLU A 435 4.70 -21.88 -25.59
CA GLU A 435 3.94 -22.72 -26.53
C GLU A 435 2.44 -22.39 -26.71
N GLY A 436 2.07 -21.11 -26.59
CA GLY A 436 0.68 -20.67 -26.66
C GLY A 436 -0.17 -20.95 -25.42
N TYR A 437 0.41 -21.51 -24.35
CA TYR A 437 -0.22 -21.56 -23.03
C TYR A 437 -0.02 -20.20 -22.33
N PRO A 438 -1.08 -19.49 -21.94
CA PRO A 438 -0.96 -18.19 -21.29
C PRO A 438 -0.42 -18.27 -19.85
N CYS A 439 -0.02 -17.11 -19.33
CA CYS A 439 0.23 -16.88 -17.92
C CYS A 439 -1.05 -16.33 -17.26
N PRO A 440 -1.79 -17.13 -16.46
CA PRO A 440 -3.16 -16.79 -16.03
C PRO A 440 -3.23 -15.78 -14.88
N VAL A 441 -2.11 -15.53 -14.19
CA VAL A 441 -1.95 -14.58 -13.08
C VAL A 441 -1.24 -13.31 -13.56
N GLY A 442 -1.22 -12.25 -12.75
CA GLY A 442 -0.52 -11.02 -13.10
C GLY A 442 -0.72 -9.89 -12.09
N THR A 443 0.37 -9.29 -11.63
CA THR A 443 0.37 -8.21 -10.63
C THR A 443 0.17 -6.85 -11.32
N PRO A 444 -0.91 -6.08 -11.04
CA PRO A 444 -1.27 -4.88 -11.82
C PRO A 444 -0.18 -3.80 -11.93
N MET A 445 0.67 -3.61 -10.91
CA MET A 445 1.75 -2.62 -10.98
C MET A 445 2.88 -3.00 -11.95
N TYR A 446 2.98 -4.26 -12.37
CA TYR A 446 3.92 -4.73 -13.40
C TYR A 446 3.22 -4.98 -14.75
N THR A 447 1.91 -4.80 -14.81
CA THR A 447 1.12 -5.04 -16.03
C THR A 447 1.25 -3.86 -16.98
N SER A 448 1.57 -4.14 -18.25
CA SER A 448 1.73 -3.10 -19.27
C SER A 448 0.43 -2.33 -19.54
N PRO A 449 0.50 -1.09 -20.09
CA PRO A 449 -0.69 -0.34 -20.54
C PRO A 449 -1.62 -1.11 -21.49
N ALA A 450 -1.10 -2.07 -22.26
CA ALA A 450 -1.89 -2.88 -23.21
C ALA A 450 -2.56 -4.11 -22.56
N MET A 451 -2.10 -4.53 -21.38
CA MET A 451 -2.63 -5.67 -20.63
C MET A 451 -3.52 -5.27 -19.44
N LEU A 452 -3.54 -3.98 -19.06
CA LEU A 452 -4.33 -3.47 -17.92
C LEU A 452 -5.84 -3.53 -18.17
N GLY A 453 -6.50 -4.51 -17.52
CA GLY A 453 -7.95 -4.72 -17.58
C GLY A 453 -8.37 -5.92 -18.44
N LYS A 454 -7.41 -6.67 -18.99
CA LYS A 454 -7.65 -7.96 -19.67
C LYS A 454 -7.71 -9.12 -18.68
N THR A 455 -8.35 -10.22 -19.07
CA THR A 455 -8.24 -11.51 -18.37
C THR A 455 -6.96 -12.21 -18.82
N TYR A 456 -5.94 -12.30 -17.95
CA TYR A 456 -4.63 -12.86 -18.34
C TYR A 456 -4.67 -14.31 -18.84
N ALA A 457 -5.71 -15.08 -18.49
CA ALA A 457 -5.92 -16.45 -18.97
C ALA A 457 -6.54 -16.56 -20.38
N ASP A 458 -7.12 -15.48 -20.92
CA ASP A 458 -7.73 -15.44 -22.28
C ASP A 458 -6.81 -14.75 -23.31
N ASP A 459 -5.64 -14.21 -22.90
CA ASP A 459 -4.74 -13.41 -23.73
C ASP A 459 -3.27 -13.85 -23.59
N LEU A 460 -2.55 -13.97 -24.72
CA LEU A 460 -1.09 -14.10 -24.71
C LEU A 460 -0.43 -12.72 -24.57
N ARG A 461 0.51 -12.59 -23.64
CA ARG A 461 1.39 -11.41 -23.52
C ARG A 461 2.36 -11.36 -24.69
N SER A 462 2.68 -10.15 -25.15
CA SER A 462 3.81 -9.91 -26.04
C SER A 462 5.12 -9.76 -25.24
N MET A 463 6.26 -9.89 -25.93
CA MET A 463 7.57 -9.57 -25.36
C MET A 463 7.65 -8.10 -24.87
N GLU A 464 6.93 -7.17 -25.50
CA GLU A 464 6.87 -5.77 -25.06
C GLU A 464 6.14 -5.60 -23.71
N ASP A 465 5.19 -6.48 -23.39
CA ASP A 465 4.50 -6.49 -22.09
C ASP A 465 5.41 -7.00 -20.98
N GLU A 466 6.17 -8.06 -21.27
CA GLU A 466 7.19 -8.61 -20.37
C GLU A 466 8.32 -7.61 -20.10
N LEU A 467 8.83 -6.93 -21.14
CA LEU A 467 9.89 -5.92 -20.98
C LEU A 467 9.45 -4.68 -20.19
N PHE A 468 8.15 -4.39 -20.12
CA PHE A 468 7.61 -3.38 -19.19
C PHE A 468 7.72 -3.86 -17.73
N ALA A 469 7.39 -5.11 -17.47
CA ALA A 469 7.49 -5.72 -16.14
C ALA A 469 8.96 -5.84 -15.68
N VAL A 470 9.87 -6.26 -16.58
CA VAL A 470 11.33 -6.27 -16.36
C VAL A 470 11.84 -4.88 -15.98
N GLY A 471 11.54 -3.85 -16.78
CA GLY A 471 11.94 -2.46 -16.49
C GLY A 471 11.41 -1.99 -15.13
N THR A 472 10.16 -2.33 -14.80
CA THR A 472 9.50 -1.95 -13.54
C THR A 472 10.13 -2.63 -12.32
N MET A 473 10.58 -3.87 -12.45
CA MET A 473 11.34 -4.59 -11.43
C MET A 473 12.72 -3.95 -11.21
N LEU A 474 13.47 -3.68 -12.29
CA LEU A 474 14.79 -3.03 -12.22
C LEU A 474 14.73 -1.65 -11.55
N PHE A 475 13.71 -0.85 -11.86
CA PHE A 475 13.51 0.45 -11.23
C PHE A 475 13.27 0.30 -9.72
N GLN A 476 12.37 -0.61 -9.31
CA GLN A 476 12.10 -0.86 -7.89
C GLN A 476 13.30 -1.43 -7.13
N ILE A 477 14.20 -2.20 -7.77
CA ILE A 477 15.45 -2.64 -7.13
C ILE A 477 16.37 -1.44 -6.84
N VAL A 478 16.71 -0.62 -7.85
CA VAL A 478 17.64 0.52 -7.63
C VAL A 478 17.03 1.65 -6.80
N MET A 479 15.70 1.78 -6.83
CA MET A 479 14.89 2.71 -6.04
C MET A 479 14.22 2.02 -4.83
N THR A 480 14.79 0.91 -4.34
CA THR A 480 14.44 0.20 -3.09
C THR A 480 12.95 0.18 -2.71
N GLY A 481 12.09 -0.14 -3.69
CA GLY A 481 10.65 -0.32 -3.57
C GLY A 481 9.77 0.79 -4.18
N GLN A 482 10.33 1.92 -4.61
CA GLN A 482 9.56 3.00 -5.22
C GLN A 482 9.16 2.68 -6.67
N PHE A 483 7.91 3.00 -7.04
CA PHE A 483 7.29 2.64 -8.31
C PHE A 483 7.45 3.76 -9.38
N PRO A 484 7.72 3.45 -10.68
CA PRO A 484 8.10 4.44 -11.70
C PRO A 484 7.15 5.64 -11.88
N TYR A 485 5.83 5.41 -11.76
CA TYR A 485 4.82 6.43 -12.02
C TYR A 485 4.28 7.12 -10.75
N MET A 486 4.82 6.81 -9.56
CA MET A 486 4.47 7.58 -8.37
C MET A 486 4.88 9.03 -8.54
N ARG A 487 3.95 9.95 -8.24
CA ARG A 487 4.16 11.38 -8.31
C ARG A 487 3.32 12.13 -7.27
N THR A 488 3.70 13.36 -6.99
CA THR A 488 3.05 14.22 -6.01
C THR A 488 1.68 14.67 -6.51
N GLY A 489 0.67 14.68 -5.62
CA GLY A 489 -0.67 15.18 -5.91
C GLY A 489 -1.65 14.17 -6.56
N THR A 490 -1.27 12.91 -6.70
CA THR A 490 -2.16 11.82 -7.15
C THR A 490 -2.63 10.96 -5.97
N ASP A 491 -3.79 10.31 -6.12
CA ASP A 491 -4.40 9.42 -5.12
C ASP A 491 -3.71 8.05 -4.98
N GLY A 492 -2.97 7.62 -6.00
CA GLY A 492 -2.26 6.35 -6.04
C GLY A 492 -2.93 5.26 -6.88
N ASP A 493 -3.90 5.59 -7.76
CA ASP A 493 -4.39 4.62 -8.75
C ASP A 493 -3.28 4.24 -9.74
N MET A 494 -2.61 3.12 -9.45
CA MET A 494 -1.54 2.55 -10.26
C MET A 494 -1.98 2.26 -11.71
N VAL A 495 -3.25 1.91 -11.93
CA VAL A 495 -3.80 1.59 -13.27
C VAL A 495 -3.96 2.88 -14.08
N GLN A 496 -4.41 3.97 -13.47
CA GLN A 496 -4.42 5.29 -14.10
C GLN A 496 -3.00 5.79 -14.37
N LEU A 497 -2.12 5.75 -13.37
CA LEU A 497 -0.74 6.24 -13.46
C LEU A 497 0.07 5.57 -14.59
N ILE A 498 -0.09 4.26 -14.79
CA ILE A 498 0.52 3.52 -15.90
C ILE A 498 -0.06 3.95 -17.27
N LYS A 499 -1.38 4.15 -17.37
CA LYS A 499 -2.06 4.55 -18.61
C LYS A 499 -1.72 5.98 -19.03
N GLU A 500 -1.45 6.86 -18.08
CA GLU A 500 -0.99 8.23 -18.33
C GLU A 500 0.43 8.28 -18.91
N GLY A 501 1.34 7.41 -18.43
CA GLY A 501 2.73 7.35 -18.89
C GLY A 501 3.60 8.53 -18.45
N ASN A 502 3.21 9.25 -17.39
CA ASN A 502 3.97 10.39 -16.83
C ASN A 502 4.97 9.89 -15.78
N PHE A 503 6.21 9.63 -16.23
CA PHE A 503 7.34 9.29 -15.36
C PHE A 503 7.95 10.56 -14.75
N ALA A 504 7.61 10.85 -13.50
CA ALA A 504 7.81 12.17 -12.86
C ALA A 504 9.22 12.45 -12.30
N PHE A 505 10.18 11.52 -12.44
CA PHE A 505 11.55 11.72 -11.95
C PHE A 505 12.35 12.61 -12.91
N GLN A 506 13.00 13.66 -12.38
CA GLN A 506 13.68 14.68 -13.20
C GLN A 506 14.68 14.06 -14.20
N TYR A 507 14.58 14.49 -15.45
CA TYR A 507 15.45 14.02 -16.53
C TYR A 507 15.97 15.18 -17.38
N GLU A 508 17.29 15.41 -17.38
CA GLU A 508 17.91 16.57 -18.02
C GLU A 508 17.19 17.87 -17.55
N ASN A 509 16.78 18.73 -18.49
CA ASN A 509 16.03 19.95 -18.20
C ASN A 509 14.52 19.71 -18.02
N ARG A 510 14.02 18.47 -18.16
CA ARG A 510 12.61 18.13 -17.94
C ARG A 510 12.34 17.94 -16.44
N ASN A 511 11.66 18.92 -15.85
CA ASN A 511 11.22 18.88 -14.45
C ASN A 511 9.81 19.48 -14.32
N ASN A 512 8.80 18.62 -14.29
CA ASN A 512 7.40 19.01 -14.13
C ASN A 512 7.05 19.42 -12.68
N LYS A 513 8.00 19.29 -11.74
CA LYS A 513 7.85 19.46 -10.27
C LYS A 513 6.95 18.43 -9.58
N ASP A 514 6.40 17.48 -10.33
CA ASP A 514 5.59 16.37 -9.82
C ASP A 514 6.39 15.28 -9.06
N GLN A 515 7.72 15.32 -9.05
CA GLN A 515 8.53 14.25 -8.45
C GLN A 515 8.14 13.96 -6.98
N PRO A 516 8.06 12.68 -6.55
CA PRO A 516 7.77 12.35 -5.15
C PRO A 516 8.75 12.97 -4.16
N ASP A 517 8.21 13.51 -3.08
CA ASP A 517 8.99 14.08 -1.99
C ASP A 517 9.66 13.01 -1.10
N GLY A 518 10.65 13.43 -0.31
CA GLY A 518 11.46 12.55 0.55
C GLY A 518 12.79 12.09 -0.07
N ASP A 519 13.38 11.02 0.49
CA ASP A 519 14.74 10.54 0.17
C ASP A 519 14.91 10.04 -1.28
N TRP A 520 13.80 9.73 -1.98
CA TRP A 520 13.80 9.17 -3.34
C TRP A 520 14.49 10.06 -4.38
N LYS A 521 14.40 11.38 -4.25
CA LYS A 521 15.09 12.32 -5.15
C LYS A 521 16.61 12.29 -4.97
N PHE A 522 17.10 11.97 -3.78
CA PHE A 522 18.53 11.77 -3.53
C PHE A 522 19.01 10.46 -4.15
N ILE A 523 18.25 9.36 -4.02
CA ILE A 523 18.57 8.07 -4.65
C ILE A 523 18.60 8.23 -6.18
N TRP A 524 17.57 8.85 -6.77
CA TRP A 524 17.52 9.14 -8.21
C TRP A 524 18.69 10.02 -8.67
N SER A 525 19.12 11.00 -7.87
CA SER A 525 20.26 11.85 -8.24
C SER A 525 21.59 11.07 -8.37
N HIS A 526 21.78 10.01 -7.58
CA HIS A 526 23.00 9.19 -7.57
C HIS A 526 23.05 8.04 -8.59
N ILE A 527 21.94 7.73 -9.28
CA ILE A 527 21.94 6.74 -10.37
C ILE A 527 22.86 7.20 -11.53
N HIS A 528 23.55 6.27 -12.19
CA HIS A 528 24.44 6.57 -13.33
C HIS A 528 23.63 7.04 -14.57
N LYS A 529 24.10 8.05 -15.32
CA LYS A 529 23.30 8.72 -16.36
C LYS A 529 22.66 7.73 -17.36
N PRO A 530 23.39 6.81 -18.02
CA PRO A 530 22.80 5.88 -18.99
C PRO A 530 21.63 5.03 -18.45
N VAL A 531 21.62 4.74 -17.14
CA VAL A 531 20.51 4.04 -16.47
C VAL A 531 19.28 4.94 -16.37
N LYS A 532 19.46 6.24 -16.06
CA LYS A 532 18.36 7.23 -16.04
C LYS A 532 17.80 7.47 -17.43
N ASP A 533 18.68 7.61 -18.42
CA ASP A 533 18.34 7.79 -19.83
C ASP A 533 17.44 6.65 -20.31
N LEU A 534 17.82 5.41 -19.99
CA LEU A 534 17.07 4.23 -20.37
C LEU A 534 15.74 4.10 -19.61
N PHE A 535 15.68 4.41 -18.30
CA PHE A 535 14.42 4.45 -17.55
C PHE A 535 13.46 5.52 -18.07
N TRP A 536 13.91 6.77 -18.24
CA TRP A 536 13.05 7.85 -18.75
C TRP A 536 12.53 7.53 -20.15
N HIS A 537 13.38 7.02 -21.04
CA HIS A 537 12.95 6.60 -22.38
C HIS A 537 12.03 5.38 -22.39
N THR A 538 12.01 4.54 -21.34
CA THR A 538 11.14 3.36 -21.23
C THR A 538 9.76 3.69 -20.65
N PHE A 539 9.71 4.55 -19.64
CA PHE A 539 8.47 4.84 -18.90
C PHE A 539 7.77 6.13 -19.32
N HIS A 540 8.50 7.19 -19.71
CA HIS A 540 7.84 8.42 -20.14
C HIS A 540 7.16 8.20 -21.50
N LYS A 541 5.92 8.67 -21.66
CA LYS A 541 5.10 8.49 -22.88
C LYS A 541 5.73 9.08 -24.16
N GLU A 542 6.59 10.07 -23.99
CA GLU A 542 7.41 10.71 -25.04
C GLU A 542 8.78 10.02 -25.24
N GLY A 543 9.05 8.94 -24.50
CA GLY A 543 10.31 8.24 -24.47
C GLY A 543 10.55 7.40 -25.72
N LYS A 544 11.79 7.45 -26.24
CA LYS A 544 12.22 6.73 -27.45
C LYS A 544 12.07 5.19 -27.36
N ARG A 545 11.93 4.64 -26.14
CA ARG A 545 11.74 3.20 -25.88
C ARG A 545 10.34 2.89 -25.28
N TYR A 546 9.40 3.83 -25.24
CA TYR A 546 8.08 3.64 -24.60
C TYR A 546 7.19 2.60 -25.32
N ARG A 547 7.29 2.53 -26.66
CA ARG A 547 6.56 1.58 -27.53
C ARG A 547 7.40 0.38 -28.00
N LYS A 548 8.72 0.47 -27.88
CA LYS A 548 9.67 -0.60 -28.18
C LYS A 548 10.68 -0.57 -27.04
N ARG A 549 10.53 -1.44 -26.05
CA ARG A 549 11.22 -1.36 -24.77
C ARG A 549 12.64 -1.94 -24.87
N PRO A 550 13.53 -1.62 -23.91
CA PRO A 550 14.87 -2.19 -23.91
C PRO A 550 14.80 -3.66 -23.53
N THR A 551 15.45 -4.49 -24.31
CA THR A 551 15.59 -5.94 -24.05
C THR A 551 16.40 -6.18 -22.77
N ALA A 552 16.30 -7.41 -22.21
CA ALA A 552 17.13 -7.82 -21.09
C ALA A 552 18.64 -7.65 -21.39
N VAL A 553 19.06 -7.85 -22.64
CA VAL A 553 20.45 -7.68 -23.09
C VAL A 553 20.91 -6.21 -23.01
N GLU A 554 20.06 -5.27 -23.45
CA GLU A 554 20.35 -3.82 -23.35
C GLU A 554 20.44 -3.37 -21.88
N TRP A 555 19.47 -3.78 -21.07
CA TRP A 555 19.51 -3.51 -19.63
C TRP A 555 20.76 -4.10 -18.99
N LEU A 556 21.14 -5.34 -19.32
CA LEU A 556 22.31 -6.01 -18.76
C LEU A 556 23.61 -5.28 -19.09
N GLY A 557 23.76 -4.78 -20.33
CA GLY A 557 24.89 -3.94 -20.72
C GLY A 557 24.97 -2.64 -19.90
N VAL A 558 23.85 -1.93 -19.77
CA VAL A 558 23.77 -0.66 -19.02
C VAL A 558 23.96 -0.86 -17.51
N PHE A 559 23.48 -1.97 -16.94
CA PHE A 559 23.70 -2.33 -15.54
C PHE A 559 25.14 -2.79 -15.26
N LYS A 560 25.78 -3.55 -16.17
CA LYS A 560 27.22 -3.87 -16.07
C LYS A 560 28.10 -2.62 -16.18
N ALA A 561 27.73 -1.66 -17.04
CA ALA A 561 28.38 -0.35 -17.07
C ALA A 561 28.16 0.45 -15.77
N TYR A 562 26.99 0.35 -15.12
CA TYR A 562 26.75 0.95 -13.80
C TYR A 562 27.58 0.27 -12.68
N LYS A 563 27.76 -1.05 -12.74
CA LYS A 563 28.64 -1.79 -11.81
C LYS A 563 30.09 -1.31 -11.92
N ALA A 564 30.61 -1.21 -13.14
CA ALA A 564 31.95 -0.69 -13.40
C ALA A 564 32.09 0.79 -12.97
N TYR A 565 31.08 1.61 -13.21
CA TYR A 565 31.03 3.00 -12.74
C TYR A 565 31.12 3.12 -11.22
N LEU A 566 30.37 2.31 -10.46
CA LEU A 566 30.42 2.32 -8.98
C LEU A 566 31.73 1.77 -8.41
N GLY A 567 32.49 0.98 -9.19
CA GLY A 567 33.80 0.45 -8.80
C GLY A 567 34.99 1.36 -9.16
N ASN A 568 34.77 2.53 -9.76
CA ASN A 568 35.83 3.45 -10.15
C ASN A 568 35.63 4.82 -9.49
N GLU A 569 36.48 5.16 -8.52
CA GLU A 569 36.36 6.38 -7.71
C GLU A 569 36.58 7.68 -8.52
N GLN A 570 37.36 7.64 -9.61
CA GLN A 570 37.56 8.81 -10.48
C GLN A 570 36.27 9.21 -11.21
N PHE A 571 35.48 8.22 -11.64
CA PHE A 571 34.17 8.47 -12.26
C PHE A 571 33.05 8.60 -11.22
N SER A 572 33.11 7.86 -10.11
CA SER A 572 32.14 7.83 -9.00
C SER A 572 32.48 8.79 -7.85
N PHE A 573 33.01 9.96 -8.18
CA PHE A 573 33.63 10.93 -7.27
C PHE A 573 32.82 11.36 -6.02
N ASP A 574 31.50 11.17 -5.98
CA ASP A 574 30.70 11.50 -4.80
C ASP A 574 30.65 10.31 -3.84
N PRO A 575 31.13 10.44 -2.57
CA PRO A 575 31.11 9.36 -1.58
C PRO A 575 29.72 8.76 -1.29
N MET A 576 28.63 9.45 -1.62
CA MET A 576 27.28 8.93 -1.48
C MET A 576 26.77 8.14 -2.71
N SER A 577 27.54 8.06 -3.80
CA SER A 577 27.17 7.32 -5.04
C SER A 577 26.89 5.84 -4.78
N ASN A 578 27.67 5.22 -3.90
CA ASN A 578 27.46 3.81 -3.54
C ASN A 578 26.47 3.63 -2.37
N SER A 579 25.82 4.68 -1.85
CA SER A 579 24.85 4.51 -0.77
C SER A 579 23.53 3.94 -1.30
N VAL A 580 22.93 2.99 -0.57
CA VAL A 580 21.51 2.63 -0.79
C VAL A 580 20.57 3.81 -0.48
N ARG A 581 21.01 4.75 0.38
CA ARG A 581 20.24 5.86 0.91
C ARG A 581 21.08 7.16 1.07
N PRO A 582 21.48 7.81 -0.03
CA PRO A 582 22.02 9.17 0.02
C PRO A 582 21.04 10.16 0.69
N ILE A 583 21.56 11.14 1.43
CA ILE A 583 20.78 12.10 2.24
C ILE A 583 20.78 13.54 1.70
N ARG A 584 21.35 13.73 0.50
CA ARG A 584 21.44 14.98 -0.25
C ARG A 584 21.48 14.68 -1.76
N PRO A 585 21.31 15.67 -2.65
CA PRO A 585 21.61 15.48 -4.06
C PRO A 585 23.07 15.08 -4.28
N LYS A 586 23.34 14.38 -5.38
CA LYS A 586 24.69 14.12 -5.86
C LYS A 586 25.42 15.44 -6.14
N ALA A 587 26.71 15.49 -5.82
CA ALA A 587 27.64 16.52 -6.24
C ALA A 587 27.65 16.69 -7.76
N PHE A 588 27.82 17.94 -8.22
CA PHE A 588 27.65 18.33 -9.62
C PHE A 588 28.81 17.87 -10.51
N LYS A 589 30.03 18.00 -9.97
CA LYS A 589 31.33 17.77 -10.63
C LYS A 589 32.35 17.28 -9.56
N PRO A 590 33.50 16.69 -9.95
CA PRO A 590 34.52 16.23 -9.00
C PRO A 590 35.09 17.30 -8.04
N ASP A 591 35.07 18.57 -8.42
CA ASP A 591 35.51 19.74 -7.63
C ASP A 591 34.46 20.28 -6.64
N THR A 592 33.23 19.74 -6.66
CA THR A 592 32.14 20.20 -5.79
C THR A 592 32.54 20.04 -4.31
N PRO A 593 32.56 21.11 -3.49
CA PRO A 593 32.96 21.01 -2.09
C PRO A 593 32.01 20.11 -1.29
N ILE A 594 32.50 18.99 -0.75
CA ILE A 594 31.75 18.08 0.11
C ILE A 594 32.25 18.24 1.55
N ARG A 595 31.34 18.39 2.51
CA ARG A 595 31.67 18.60 3.93
C ARG A 595 30.73 17.83 4.86
N ASP A 596 31.23 17.58 6.06
CA ASP A 596 30.46 17.03 7.17
C ASP A 596 29.51 18.10 7.75
N CYS A 597 28.40 17.70 8.36
CA CYS A 597 27.47 18.66 8.94
C CYS A 597 27.93 19.13 10.33
N PRO A 598 28.32 20.41 10.53
CA PRO A 598 28.81 20.88 11.84
C PRO A 598 27.73 20.79 12.93
N THR A 599 26.46 20.91 12.58
CA THR A 599 25.32 20.82 13.52
C THR A 599 25.01 19.41 14.03
N CYS A 600 25.48 18.34 13.37
CA CYS A 600 25.08 16.97 13.74
C CYS A 600 26.10 15.85 13.44
N GLY A 601 27.36 16.20 13.13
CA GLY A 601 28.46 15.23 12.92
C GLY A 601 28.30 14.28 11.73
N ARG A 602 27.25 14.42 10.90
CA ARG A 602 26.99 13.51 9.77
C ARG A 602 28.02 13.69 8.66
N LYS A 603 28.76 12.63 8.37
CA LYS A 603 29.78 12.59 7.31
C LYS A 603 29.22 12.90 5.92
N HIS A 604 29.96 13.70 5.15
CA HIS A 604 29.67 14.10 3.77
C HIS A 604 28.25 14.65 3.52
N ALA A 605 27.57 15.13 4.56
CA ALA A 605 26.14 15.45 4.55
C ALA A 605 25.80 16.80 3.89
N ILE A 606 26.82 17.55 3.47
CA ILE A 606 26.73 18.82 2.76
C ILE A 606 27.52 18.67 1.46
N ALA A 607 26.96 19.18 0.36
CA ALA A 607 27.67 19.41 -0.90
C ALA A 607 27.40 20.85 -1.35
N GLY A 608 28.36 21.46 -2.04
CA GLY A 608 28.22 22.76 -2.67
C GLY A 608 27.10 22.76 -3.71
N ILE A 609 26.31 23.83 -3.73
CA ILE A 609 25.30 24.10 -4.74
C ILE A 609 25.95 25.04 -5.76
N TRP A 610 26.17 24.56 -6.97
CA TRP A 610 26.71 25.36 -8.07
C TRP A 610 25.76 26.51 -8.42
N ASN A 611 26.33 27.70 -8.65
CA ASN A 611 25.62 28.86 -9.16
C ASN A 611 26.18 29.25 -10.54
N ASP A 612 25.34 29.15 -11.57
CA ASP A 612 25.74 29.50 -12.94
C ASP A 612 25.99 31.01 -13.14
N GLU A 613 25.42 31.88 -12.30
CA GLU A 613 25.64 33.34 -12.40
C GLU A 613 27.02 33.75 -11.86
N SER A 614 27.49 33.12 -10.77
CA SER A 614 28.79 33.44 -10.14
C SER A 614 29.91 32.45 -10.47
N GLN A 615 29.60 31.37 -11.20
CA GLN A 615 30.54 30.28 -11.54
C GLN A 615 31.26 29.67 -10.32
N ASP A 616 30.58 29.59 -9.18
CA ASP A 616 31.12 29.11 -7.90
C ASP A 616 30.06 28.34 -7.08
N TYR A 617 30.48 27.70 -5.99
CA TYR A 617 29.69 26.84 -5.12
C TYR A 617 29.21 27.54 -3.84
N PHE A 618 27.91 27.82 -3.75
CA PHE A 618 27.28 28.11 -2.46
C PHE A 618 27.29 26.85 -1.57
N VAL A 619 28.11 26.82 -0.53
CA VAL A 619 28.16 25.71 0.45
C VAL A 619 27.20 25.99 1.60
N PRO A 620 26.12 25.19 1.80
CA PRO A 620 25.21 25.37 2.93
C PRO A 620 25.90 25.21 4.30
N SER A 621 25.52 26.01 5.29
CA SER A 621 26.08 25.95 6.65
C SER A 621 25.67 24.70 7.45
N ALA A 622 24.63 23.97 7.02
CA ALA A 622 24.14 22.75 7.66
C ALA A 622 23.47 21.81 6.63
N CYS A 623 23.36 20.52 6.96
CA CYS A 623 22.71 19.55 6.06
C CYS A 623 21.20 19.72 5.97
N ASN A 624 20.58 19.11 4.95
CA ASN A 624 19.14 19.22 4.66
C ASN A 624 18.23 19.01 5.88
N LYS A 625 18.51 17.99 6.71
CA LYS A 625 17.73 17.71 7.92
C LYS A 625 17.85 18.82 8.98
N CYS A 626 19.06 19.36 9.17
CA CYS A 626 19.30 20.42 10.15
C CYS A 626 18.68 21.75 9.69
N ARG A 627 18.86 22.14 8.42
CA ARG A 627 18.25 23.35 7.84
C ARG A 627 16.73 23.37 7.99
N GLY A 628 16.06 22.24 7.80
CA GLY A 628 14.61 22.10 8.01
C GLY A 628 14.17 22.13 9.48
N SER A 629 15.10 21.97 10.43
CA SER A 629 14.81 21.99 11.88
C SER A 629 14.94 23.39 12.49
N SER A 630 15.78 24.26 11.93
CA SER A 630 16.11 25.60 12.47
C SER A 630 14.97 26.64 12.41
N VAL A 631 13.75 26.27 12.02
CA VAL A 631 12.58 27.17 11.94
C VAL A 631 11.80 27.23 13.28
N ARG A 632 12.37 26.70 14.37
CA ARG A 632 11.79 26.74 15.73
C ARG A 632 12.86 26.93 16.81
N GLY A 633 13.31 28.17 17.02
CA GLY A 633 14.11 28.54 18.20
C GLY A 633 14.89 29.85 18.04
N ALA A 634 14.98 30.60 19.15
CA ALA A 634 15.85 31.77 19.40
C ALA A 634 15.74 32.98 18.42
N ILE A 635 15.14 34.08 18.93
CA ILE A 635 15.39 35.45 18.46
C ILE A 635 16.40 36.09 19.43
N PRO A 636 17.53 36.62 18.93
CA PRO A 636 18.16 37.82 19.48
C PRO A 636 17.81 39.06 18.65
N ALA A 637 17.84 40.25 19.25
CA ALA A 637 17.26 41.45 18.66
C ALA A 637 18.24 42.36 17.89
N ARG A 638 17.74 42.95 16.81
CA ARG A 638 18.15 44.23 16.16
C ARG A 638 19.64 44.49 15.89
N SER A 639 19.94 44.60 14.59
CA SER A 639 20.12 45.94 13.99
C SER A 639 19.59 45.92 12.54
N ALA A 640 19.50 47.06 11.86
CA ALA A 640 18.87 47.16 10.55
C ALA A 640 19.71 47.94 9.54
N ARG A 641 19.79 47.43 8.31
CA ARG A 641 20.00 48.18 7.06
C ARG A 641 19.37 47.41 5.89
N ALA A 642 19.02 48.13 4.82
CA ALA A 642 18.18 47.64 3.74
C ALA A 642 18.99 47.29 2.48
N GLY A 643 18.41 46.46 1.60
CA GLY A 643 18.88 46.29 0.23
C GLY A 643 18.50 44.95 -0.42
N LEU A 644 17.76 45.04 -1.53
CA LEU A 644 17.71 44.09 -2.65
C LEU A 644 17.21 42.66 -2.38
N ASP A 645 15.94 42.41 -2.76
CA ASP A 645 15.45 41.06 -3.07
C ASP A 645 16.09 40.53 -4.39
N PRO A 646 16.38 39.22 -4.51
CA PRO A 646 16.88 38.62 -5.75
C PRO A 646 15.79 38.50 -6.84
N PRO A 647 16.18 38.43 -8.13
CA PRO A 647 15.24 38.48 -9.26
C PRO A 647 14.32 37.26 -9.36
N GLN A 648 13.09 37.48 -9.83
CA GLN A 648 12.14 36.40 -10.15
C GLN A 648 12.23 36.01 -11.63
N PRO A 649 12.09 34.71 -11.97
CA PRO A 649 12.26 34.23 -13.34
C PRO A 649 11.13 34.73 -14.28
N ALA A 650 11.52 35.10 -15.50
CA ALA A 650 10.60 35.64 -16.51
C ALA A 650 9.54 34.61 -16.94
N THR A 651 8.29 35.05 -17.03
CA THR A 651 7.16 34.25 -17.56
C THR A 651 7.11 34.29 -19.09
N ALA A 652 6.75 33.15 -19.70
CA ALA A 652 6.78 32.98 -21.16
C ALA A 652 5.87 33.94 -21.93
N THR A 653 6.34 34.40 -23.09
CA THR A 653 5.65 35.35 -23.96
C THR A 653 4.50 34.71 -24.75
N SER A 654 3.27 35.12 -24.48
CA SER A 654 2.11 34.85 -25.34
C SER A 654 2.20 35.63 -26.64
N THR A 655 1.98 34.98 -27.79
CA THR A 655 1.99 35.61 -29.12
C THR A 655 0.63 36.17 -29.56
N GLY A 656 -0.42 36.05 -28.72
CA GLY A 656 -1.78 36.50 -29.05
C GLY A 656 -2.11 37.92 -28.54
N LYS A 657 -2.93 38.66 -29.31
CA LYS A 657 -3.55 39.92 -28.83
C LYS A 657 -4.53 39.62 -27.71
N THR A 658 -4.38 40.27 -26.55
CA THR A 658 -5.16 40.00 -25.34
C THR A 658 -6.23 41.06 -25.13
N ARG A 659 -7.49 40.68 -24.86
CA ARG A 659 -8.55 41.65 -24.52
C ARG A 659 -8.30 42.31 -23.17
N VAL A 660 -8.56 43.61 -23.04
CA VAL A 660 -8.36 44.34 -21.77
C VAL A 660 -9.20 43.76 -20.63
N SER A 661 -10.43 43.31 -20.91
CA SER A 661 -11.26 42.56 -19.96
C SER A 661 -10.65 41.22 -19.50
N ALA A 662 -9.88 40.53 -20.35
CA ALA A 662 -9.17 39.31 -19.97
C ALA A 662 -7.93 39.64 -19.12
N LEU A 663 -7.18 40.69 -19.47
CA LEU A 663 -6.03 41.18 -18.68
C LEU A 663 -6.49 41.68 -17.30
N ALA A 664 -7.56 42.46 -17.22
CA ALA A 664 -8.15 42.89 -15.96
C ALA A 664 -8.55 41.70 -15.07
N LYS A 665 -9.15 40.66 -15.67
CA LYS A 665 -9.55 39.42 -14.99
C LYS A 665 -8.35 38.57 -14.53
N GLN A 666 -7.25 38.56 -15.26
CA GLN A 666 -5.99 37.90 -14.87
C GLN A 666 -5.41 38.51 -13.56
N TYR A 667 -5.62 39.80 -13.34
CA TYR A 667 -5.12 40.55 -12.18
C TYR A 667 -6.17 40.88 -11.11
N GLY A 668 -7.45 40.55 -11.35
CA GLY A 668 -8.54 40.76 -10.39
C GLY A 668 -8.94 42.23 -10.15
N ILE A 669 -8.65 43.11 -11.12
CA ILE A 669 -9.00 44.54 -11.12
C ILE A 669 -10.22 44.80 -12.02
N ALA A 670 -10.83 45.98 -11.92
CA ALA A 670 -11.87 46.36 -12.85
C ALA A 670 -11.28 46.69 -14.23
N SER A 671 -12.09 46.56 -15.28
CA SER A 671 -11.62 46.91 -16.63
C SER A 671 -11.34 48.39 -16.82
N LYS A 672 -11.90 49.28 -15.98
CA LYS A 672 -11.56 50.72 -15.96
C LYS A 672 -10.12 50.92 -15.48
N ASP A 673 -9.77 50.36 -14.32
CA ASP A 673 -8.42 50.43 -13.73
C ASP A 673 -7.36 49.85 -14.70
N ALA A 674 -7.71 48.80 -15.44
CA ALA A 674 -6.85 48.24 -16.48
C ALA A 674 -6.66 49.19 -17.67
N LEU A 675 -7.72 49.85 -18.14
CA LEU A 675 -7.64 50.87 -19.20
C LEU A 675 -6.81 52.09 -18.75
N GLU A 676 -6.98 52.55 -17.51
CA GLU A 676 -6.22 53.68 -16.95
C GLU A 676 -4.73 53.34 -16.81
N LYS A 677 -4.40 52.15 -16.29
CA LYS A 677 -3.02 51.66 -16.20
C LYS A 677 -2.38 51.37 -17.56
N LEU A 678 -3.15 50.98 -18.58
CA LEU A 678 -2.64 50.88 -19.96
C LEU A 678 -2.40 52.25 -20.59
N SER A 679 -3.34 53.20 -20.41
CA SER A 679 -3.21 54.59 -20.87
C SER A 679 -1.99 55.28 -20.25
N ALA A 680 -1.71 55.04 -18.96
CA ALA A 680 -0.50 55.51 -18.28
C ALA A 680 0.82 54.92 -18.84
N LEU A 681 0.74 53.83 -19.61
CA LEU A 681 1.86 53.23 -20.36
C LEU A 681 1.82 53.61 -21.86
N GLY A 682 0.98 54.56 -22.27
CA GLY A 682 0.80 55.00 -23.66
C GLY A 682 -0.03 54.07 -24.54
N GLU A 683 -0.73 53.08 -23.97
CA GLU A 683 -1.51 52.08 -24.70
C GLU A 683 -3.01 52.43 -24.69
N PHE A 684 -3.44 53.20 -25.70
CA PHE A 684 -4.78 53.77 -25.80
C PHE A 684 -5.86 52.78 -26.26
N ALA A 685 -6.21 51.82 -25.40
CA ALA A 685 -7.41 51.01 -25.54
C ALA A 685 -8.68 51.84 -25.23
N LYS A 686 -9.74 51.73 -26.05
CA LYS A 686 -10.97 52.53 -25.89
C LYS A 686 -12.02 51.89 -24.97
N THR A 687 -12.09 50.56 -24.90
CA THR A 687 -13.09 49.84 -24.08
C THR A 687 -12.53 48.54 -23.53
N ALA A 688 -13.25 47.94 -22.57
CA ALA A 688 -12.93 46.61 -22.02
C ALA A 688 -12.89 45.49 -23.09
N SER A 689 -13.54 45.70 -24.25
CA SER A 689 -13.53 44.76 -25.38
C SER A 689 -12.38 44.99 -26.37
N SER A 690 -11.63 46.10 -26.25
CA SER A 690 -10.41 46.33 -27.03
C SER A 690 -9.36 45.25 -26.75
N SER A 691 -8.53 44.97 -27.75
CA SER A 691 -7.41 44.01 -27.66
C SER A 691 -6.08 44.74 -27.72
N VAL A 692 -5.21 44.50 -26.75
CA VAL A 692 -3.84 45.03 -26.66
C VAL A 692 -2.82 44.02 -27.18
N GLY A 693 -1.68 44.51 -27.68
CA GLY A 693 -0.60 43.68 -28.22
C GLY A 693 0.21 42.96 -27.12
N PRO A 694 1.00 41.91 -27.48
CA PRO A 694 1.88 41.23 -26.53
C PRO A 694 2.85 42.15 -25.79
N ASP A 695 3.38 43.19 -26.45
CA ASP A 695 4.27 44.14 -25.78
C ASP A 695 3.55 45.03 -24.76
N ALA A 696 2.36 45.55 -25.09
CA ALA A 696 1.50 46.27 -24.16
C ALA A 696 1.22 45.45 -22.88
N VAL A 697 0.92 44.15 -23.05
CA VAL A 697 0.75 43.20 -21.94
C VAL A 697 2.05 43.03 -21.16
N ARG A 698 3.20 42.85 -21.84
CA ARG A 698 4.52 42.75 -21.20
C ARG A 698 4.86 43.99 -20.37
N ARG A 699 4.64 45.19 -20.90
CA ARG A 699 4.90 46.46 -20.20
C ARG A 699 3.97 46.63 -19.00
N PHE A 700 2.70 46.19 -19.10
CA PHE A 700 1.76 46.13 -17.97
C PHE A 700 2.17 45.09 -16.90
N GLU A 701 2.62 43.90 -17.30
CA GLU A 701 3.13 42.85 -16.41
C GLU A 701 4.36 43.32 -15.62
N THR A 702 5.28 44.03 -16.27
CA THR A 702 6.49 44.60 -15.65
C THR A 702 6.15 45.76 -14.71
N ALA A 703 5.31 46.70 -15.13
CA ALA A 703 5.01 47.91 -14.35
C ALA A 703 4.10 47.65 -13.13
N TYR A 704 3.09 46.79 -13.27
CA TYR A 704 2.05 46.58 -12.25
C TYR A 704 1.86 45.13 -11.84
N GLY A 705 2.37 44.17 -12.61
CA GLY A 705 2.04 42.75 -12.42
C GLY A 705 2.53 42.16 -11.10
N ALA A 706 3.61 42.66 -10.50
CA ALA A 706 4.08 42.22 -9.18
C ALA A 706 3.14 42.69 -8.05
N GLU A 707 2.85 44.00 -8.04
CA GLU A 707 1.90 44.66 -7.12
C GLU A 707 0.52 43.99 -7.18
N LEU A 708 -0.06 43.92 -8.38
CA LEU A 708 -1.40 43.38 -8.61
C LEU A 708 -1.49 41.88 -8.27
N ARG A 709 -0.47 41.07 -8.57
CA ARG A 709 -0.42 39.67 -8.10
C ARG A 709 -0.31 39.60 -6.57
N SER A 710 0.33 40.55 -5.91
CA SER A 710 0.35 40.63 -4.44
C SER A 710 -1.04 40.98 -3.88
N ALA A 711 -1.66 42.05 -4.37
CA ALA A 711 -3.00 42.49 -3.98
C ALA A 711 -4.06 41.39 -4.21
N LEU A 712 -4.01 40.68 -5.34
CA LEU A 712 -4.90 39.55 -5.63
C LEU A 712 -4.70 38.37 -4.66
N ARG A 713 -3.44 38.06 -4.29
CA ARG A 713 -3.13 37.02 -3.29
C ARG A 713 -3.55 37.42 -1.87
N GLN A 714 -3.61 38.72 -1.55
CA GLN A 714 -4.18 39.21 -0.29
C GLN A 714 -5.72 39.15 -0.34
N ARG A 715 -6.35 39.69 -1.40
CA ARG A 715 -7.81 39.69 -1.61
C ARG A 715 -8.41 38.28 -1.60
N THR A 716 -7.81 37.32 -2.29
CA THR A 716 -8.32 35.93 -2.32
C THR A 716 -8.22 35.21 -0.95
N LYS A 717 -7.32 35.65 -0.07
CA LYS A 717 -7.18 35.18 1.32
C LYS A 717 -8.04 35.98 2.31
N ALA A 718 -8.48 37.18 1.97
CA ALA A 718 -9.37 37.99 2.81
C ALA A 718 -10.77 37.38 2.88
N LEU A 719 -11.41 37.48 4.05
CA LEU A 719 -12.82 37.13 4.25
C LEU A 719 -13.72 38.11 3.49
N ASP A 720 -14.76 37.60 2.84
CA ASP A 720 -15.78 38.41 2.14
C ASP A 720 -16.78 38.99 3.16
N PRO A 721 -16.79 40.32 3.41
CA PRO A 721 -17.66 40.93 4.42
C PRO A 721 -19.15 40.87 4.08
N SER A 722 -19.49 40.62 2.80
CA SER A 722 -20.88 40.41 2.36
C SER A 722 -21.38 38.99 2.67
N ARG A 723 -20.47 38.00 2.75
CA ARG A 723 -20.81 36.60 3.04
C ARG A 723 -20.65 36.32 4.52
N ARG A 724 -21.63 36.82 5.26
CA ARG A 724 -21.82 36.60 6.70
C ARG A 724 -22.43 35.23 6.96
N CYS A 725 -21.99 34.57 8.04
CA CYS A 725 -22.48 33.26 8.44
C CYS A 725 -23.93 33.36 8.94
N ALA A 726 -24.82 32.50 8.45
CA ALA A 726 -26.22 32.47 8.85
C ALA A 726 -26.47 32.16 10.35
N ARG A 727 -25.45 31.64 11.07
CA ARG A 727 -25.49 31.45 12.54
C ARG A 727 -24.99 32.71 13.26
N CYS A 728 -23.69 32.99 13.19
CA CYS A 728 -23.03 34.01 14.02
C CYS A 728 -22.91 35.41 13.36
N ARG A 729 -23.43 35.61 12.14
CA ARG A 729 -23.41 36.87 11.36
C ARG A 729 -22.04 37.49 11.05
N ASN A 730 -20.94 36.81 11.40
CA ASN A 730 -19.56 37.20 11.06
C ASN A 730 -19.18 36.72 9.64
N PRO A 731 -18.30 37.44 8.92
CA PRO A 731 -17.66 36.95 7.70
C PRO A 731 -16.90 35.64 7.98
N PHE A 732 -17.03 34.64 7.10
CA PHE A 732 -16.55 33.27 7.38
C PHE A 732 -15.94 32.53 6.19
N ILE A 733 -16.01 33.10 4.98
CA ILE A 733 -15.51 32.51 3.75
C ILE A 733 -14.68 33.55 3.00
N THR A 734 -13.55 33.14 2.43
CA THR A 734 -12.67 34.05 1.69
C THR A 734 -13.11 34.21 0.23
N TYR A 735 -12.78 35.34 -0.40
CA TYR A 735 -13.13 35.59 -1.80
C TYR A 735 -12.69 34.45 -2.74
N GLY A 736 -11.47 33.94 -2.59
CA GLY A 736 -10.97 32.82 -3.41
C GLY A 736 -11.71 31.50 -3.20
N ASN A 737 -12.32 31.31 -2.03
CA ASN A 737 -13.12 30.11 -1.70
C ASN A 737 -14.56 30.24 -2.23
N VAL A 738 -15.12 31.46 -2.26
CA VAL A 738 -16.38 31.77 -2.97
C VAL A 738 -16.21 31.52 -4.48
N GLU A 739 -15.14 32.06 -5.08
CA GLU A 739 -14.82 31.85 -6.49
C GLU A 739 -14.62 30.36 -6.84
N TRP A 740 -13.96 29.59 -5.97
CA TRP A 740 -13.78 28.14 -6.16
C TRP A 740 -15.13 27.42 -6.19
N HIS A 741 -16.01 27.70 -5.22
CA HIS A 741 -17.35 27.09 -5.18
C HIS A 741 -18.15 27.42 -6.45
N GLN A 742 -18.16 28.68 -6.89
CA GLN A 742 -18.80 29.12 -8.13
C GLN A 742 -18.23 28.42 -9.37
N ARG A 743 -16.89 28.37 -9.51
CA ARG A 743 -16.21 27.74 -10.65
C ARG A 743 -16.43 26.22 -10.69
N ALA A 744 -16.60 25.58 -9.53
CA ALA A 744 -16.89 24.16 -9.41
C ALA A 744 -18.38 23.79 -9.58
N GLY A 745 -19.26 24.76 -9.89
CA GLY A 745 -20.71 24.54 -10.00
C GLY A 745 -21.38 24.16 -8.67
N LYS A 746 -20.75 24.45 -7.53
CA LYS A 746 -21.20 24.02 -6.20
C LYS A 746 -21.85 25.19 -5.45
N PRO A 747 -22.92 24.96 -4.66
CA PRO A 747 -23.48 25.99 -3.82
C PRO A 747 -22.41 26.53 -2.86
N VAL A 748 -22.34 27.85 -2.74
CA VAL A 748 -21.45 28.51 -1.77
C VAL A 748 -22.01 28.23 -0.36
N PRO A 749 -21.20 27.78 0.61
CA PRO A 749 -21.67 27.53 1.97
C PRO A 749 -22.30 28.78 2.58
N THR A 750 -23.27 28.60 3.48
CA THR A 750 -23.94 29.68 4.23
C THR A 750 -23.51 29.74 5.70
N THR A 751 -22.76 28.74 6.18
CA THR A 751 -22.27 28.66 7.55
C THR A 751 -20.83 28.17 7.62
N HIS A 752 -20.14 28.47 8.73
CA HIS A 752 -18.79 27.96 9.00
C HIS A 752 -18.76 26.43 8.84
N LYS A 753 -17.74 25.93 8.11
CA LYS A 753 -17.37 24.52 8.16
C LYS A 753 -16.69 24.23 9.52
N PRO A 754 -16.84 23.03 10.09
CA PRO A 754 -16.10 22.65 11.29
C PRO A 754 -14.59 22.70 11.03
N GLY A 755 -13.83 23.18 12.01
CA GLY A 755 -12.38 23.14 12.03
C GLY A 755 -11.84 21.76 12.46
N PRO A 756 -10.51 21.65 12.62
CA PRO A 756 -9.90 20.46 13.21
C PRO A 756 -10.56 20.10 14.55
N GLY A 757 -10.91 18.82 14.72
CA GLY A 757 -11.64 18.35 15.91
C GLY A 757 -13.13 18.71 15.95
N GLY A 758 -13.75 19.10 14.83
CA GLY A 758 -15.20 19.39 14.77
C GLY A 758 -15.61 20.76 15.32
N THR A 759 -14.65 21.56 15.76
CA THR A 759 -14.86 22.84 16.45
C THR A 759 -15.46 23.92 15.55
N TYR A 760 -16.35 24.74 16.09
CA TYR A 760 -16.87 25.94 15.43
C TYR A 760 -16.35 27.20 16.15
N PRO A 761 -16.20 28.35 15.47
CA PRO A 761 -15.85 29.60 16.13
C PRO A 761 -16.87 30.00 17.21
N PRO A 762 -16.46 30.76 18.24
CA PRO A 762 -17.35 31.20 19.32
C PRO A 762 -18.64 31.84 18.79
N GLY A 763 -19.79 31.40 19.33
CA GLY A 763 -21.11 31.85 18.89
C GLY A 763 -21.60 31.29 17.54
N CYS A 764 -20.85 30.39 16.88
CA CYS A 764 -21.23 29.77 15.60
C CYS A 764 -21.62 28.27 15.72
N PHE A 765 -21.92 27.83 16.93
CA PHE A 765 -22.41 26.47 17.19
C PHE A 765 -23.67 26.17 16.35
N PRO A 766 -23.84 24.94 15.84
CA PRO A 766 -25.14 24.50 15.34
C PRO A 766 -26.18 24.62 16.47
N PRO A 767 -27.45 24.93 16.16
CA PRO A 767 -28.48 25.01 17.19
C PRO A 767 -28.63 23.66 17.90
N SER A 768 -28.57 23.66 19.22
CA SER A 768 -28.82 22.47 20.03
C SER A 768 -30.24 21.95 19.78
N PRO A 769 -30.45 20.62 19.67
CA PRO A 769 -31.78 20.06 19.46
C PRO A 769 -32.63 20.20 20.73
N SER A 770 -33.49 21.23 20.77
CA SER A 770 -34.44 21.42 21.87
C SER A 770 -35.39 20.21 22.03
N PRO A 771 -35.83 19.87 23.26
CA PRO A 771 -36.75 18.76 23.49
C PRO A 771 -38.06 18.88 22.71
N ARG A 772 -38.64 17.74 22.31
CA ARG A 772 -39.88 17.69 21.54
C ARG A 772 -41.10 18.09 22.38
N GLY A 773 -41.45 19.37 22.38
CA GLY A 773 -42.83 19.80 22.64
C GLY A 773 -43.72 19.47 21.45
N SER A 774 -44.61 18.49 21.58
CA SER A 774 -45.42 17.96 20.46
C SER A 774 -46.86 18.47 20.47
N THR A 775 -47.24 19.29 19.48
CA THR A 775 -48.62 19.47 18.95
C THR A 775 -48.56 20.46 17.77
N THR A 776 -49.30 20.37 16.66
CA THR A 776 -49.95 19.25 15.94
C THR A 776 -50.11 19.71 14.47
N THR A 777 -50.40 18.80 13.53
CA THR A 777 -51.07 19.15 12.26
C THR A 777 -52.46 19.79 12.52
N THR A 778 -53.18 20.42 11.59
CA THR A 778 -53.27 20.21 10.12
C THR A 778 -53.91 21.42 9.42
N SER A 779 -53.84 21.44 8.08
CA SER A 779 -54.81 22.02 7.12
C SER A 779 -55.12 23.53 7.09
N THR A 780 -55.03 24.08 5.88
CA THR A 780 -55.79 25.23 5.32
C THR A 780 -57.30 25.14 5.63
N THR A 781 -58.10 26.21 5.71
CA THR A 781 -58.04 27.54 5.05
C THR A 781 -58.25 28.73 6.04
N SER A 782 -59.00 29.78 5.67
CA SER A 782 -58.96 31.15 6.20
C SER A 782 -59.84 31.46 7.42
N ASP A 783 -59.26 32.26 8.34
CA ASP A 783 -59.84 33.22 9.29
C ASP A 783 -60.78 32.83 10.47
N ASN A 784 -60.41 33.41 11.63
CA ASN A 784 -61.20 33.83 12.80
C ASN A 784 -61.59 32.88 13.99
N LYS A 785 -62.01 33.55 15.08
CA LYS A 785 -62.10 33.21 16.53
C LYS A 785 -63.44 32.54 16.96
N PRO A 786 -63.69 32.16 18.26
CA PRO A 786 -62.85 31.56 19.34
C PRO A 786 -63.51 30.49 20.29
N LYS A 787 -62.68 29.65 20.95
CA LYS A 787 -62.76 29.10 22.36
C LYS A 787 -63.93 28.19 22.90
N LYS A 788 -63.47 27.07 23.55
CA LYS A 788 -63.81 26.48 24.89
C LYS A 788 -64.67 25.17 25.04
N LYS A 789 -64.14 24.25 25.90
CA LYS A 789 -64.74 23.09 26.64
C LYS A 789 -65.16 21.83 25.82
N ALA A 790 -65.28 20.59 26.36
CA ALA A 790 -64.57 19.85 27.44
C ALA A 790 -65.06 18.36 27.60
N THR A 791 -64.23 17.48 28.22
CA THR A 791 -64.56 16.25 29.03
C THR A 791 -64.67 14.84 28.39
N LYS A 792 -64.28 13.82 29.21
CA LYS A 792 -64.33 12.32 29.08
C LYS A 792 -63.33 11.68 28.07
N GLN A 793 -62.56 10.60 28.35
CA GLN A 793 -62.75 9.28 29.03
C GLN A 793 -63.67 8.33 28.23
N GLN A 794 -63.37 7.05 27.91
CA GLN A 794 -62.28 6.08 28.19
C GLN A 794 -62.30 5.02 27.01
N GLN A 795 -61.56 3.89 26.86
CA GLN A 795 -60.56 3.10 27.63
C GLN A 795 -59.72 2.20 26.66
N THR A 796 -58.80 1.33 27.17
CA THR A 796 -58.09 0.17 26.51
C THR A 796 -57.15 0.49 25.33
N THR A 797 -56.10 -0.29 24.99
CA THR A 797 -55.47 -1.53 25.55
C THR A 797 -53.92 -1.47 25.45
N THR A 798 -53.21 -2.51 25.93
CA THR A 798 -51.76 -2.54 26.19
C THR A 798 -50.83 -2.94 25.02
N THR A 799 -49.62 -2.36 25.04
CA THR A 799 -48.30 -2.89 24.56
C THR A 799 -48.18 -3.62 23.20
N LYS A 800 -47.49 -3.00 22.22
CA LYS A 800 -46.63 -3.71 21.24
C LYS A 800 -45.65 -2.79 20.47
N LYS A 801 -44.60 -3.40 19.91
CA LYS A 801 -43.62 -2.86 18.92
C LYS A 801 -42.52 -1.84 19.36
N LYS A 802 -41.57 -2.25 20.21
CA LYS A 802 -40.14 -1.90 20.00
C LYS A 802 -39.56 -2.79 18.87
N LYS A 803 -40.01 -2.63 17.62
CA LYS A 803 -39.67 -3.56 16.51
C LYS A 803 -39.25 -2.92 15.17
N GLY A 804 -38.98 -1.61 15.13
CA GLY A 804 -38.61 -0.89 13.90
C GLY A 804 -37.10 -0.95 13.59
N PHE A 805 -36.32 -0.15 14.32
CA PHE A 805 -34.90 0.11 14.03
C PHE A 805 -34.03 -1.17 13.98
N TRP A 806 -34.12 -2.03 15.00
CA TRP A 806 -33.35 -3.29 15.11
C TRP A 806 -33.84 -4.43 14.22
N SER A 807 -34.91 -4.22 13.46
CA SER A 807 -35.34 -5.11 12.37
C SER A 807 -34.66 -4.65 11.08
N TRP A 808 -34.80 -3.36 10.73
CA TRP A 808 -34.18 -2.76 9.54
C TRP A 808 -32.64 -2.89 9.48
N LEU A 809 -31.94 -2.89 10.62
CA LEU A 809 -30.47 -2.91 10.67
C LEU A 809 -29.84 -4.31 10.84
N PHE A 810 -30.64 -5.39 11.00
CA PHE A 810 -30.13 -6.72 11.40
C PHE A 810 -30.95 -7.94 10.92
N ASP A 811 -32.07 -7.76 10.22
CA ASP A 811 -32.76 -8.85 9.51
C ASP A 811 -32.23 -8.97 8.06
#